data_AF-A0A2D5SYA2-F1
#
_entry.id   AF-A0A2D5SYA2-F1
#
_cell.length_a   1.000
_cell.length_b   1.000
_cell.length_c   1.000
_cell.angle_alpha   90.00
_cell.angle_beta   90.00
_cell.angle_gamma   90.00
#
_symmetry.space_group_name_H-M   'P 1'
#
loop_
_entity.id
_entity.type
_entity.pdbx_description
1 polymer ?
#
loop_
_entity_poly.entity_id
_entity_poly.type
_entity_poly.pdbx_seq_one_letter_code
_entity_poly.pdbx_strand_id
1 'polypeptide(L)'
;MFKILTSAVAVAAAMSAATAMAAPATPSLNWEPQNYSFVEINLDGRGSYKQLVKTKKEVQINIKWNAWSGSAGDTYKVYFDDQVVHQGPVAAGANGGTISFPYTKSGRHDLRVELCDATGCSKSAAKPIVIADTDGGHLAPLAMNVDPNNKTYPKQTDTVVGAYFVEWGIYGRDYDVTKIPVDNLTHILYGFIPICGENSSLGEIENGNSLRALQLACGDSKDYEVVIHDPWAAIQKALPGINSKDPIRGTYAQLMALKQRNPDLKILPSVGGWTLSDPFHGFTVKANRDVFVNSMKEFLTTWKFYDGIDIDWEFPGGGGPNANLGSPEDGAAYVALMKELRAMLDGLEAETGRKYELSSAIGTGYDKIEDVDYKQAAQYMDYIFAMTYDFFGGWNNVTGHQTALYCGSHLSAGECNGTGVDDKGEPRKGPAYTIDNAIKLLLQQGVPSKKLVVGTAMYGRGWEGVYPQNATIADNPMTAPGNGKLTGTKEQGVWEAGVIDYKGIKSYMIGANEQGVNGFEVGYDDQAQGAYVWNRSTGKLITYDSPRSVKAKGQYVRANNLGGLFAWEIDADNGDILNAMHEGLGASDTPVDRAPVVTLVSEVTIDSGKSATVSATATDPEGKAVSFQWSADPALTLTANGASVSVAAPTVTVDSVYTLSLKVSDGKNEVNRQVKVIVKAPASDNKAPVVGTVADVTVDEKASTSLSVTANDPENQALTYTWSVPGHTVTGSGSSVTLTANEVTATETVQGTVSVSDGVNTVSRTFNVTVNNLADTGKTTWDANTVYVGGDLVWYEGKQYKARWWTRGENPSTSSVWQEVAASNDGRIDSNDWTASKAYTGGSTVTFNGEQFQARWWTQGEEPLQNSVWRKL
;
A
#
# COMPACT_ATOMS: atom_id res chain seq x y z
N MET A 1 10.31 50.04 77.49
CA MET A 1 11.43 51.00 77.53
C MET A 1 12.62 50.37 76.81
N PHE A 2 13.10 51.01 75.74
CA PHE A 2 14.50 51.05 75.23
C PHE A 2 15.17 49.70 74.83
N LYS A 3 15.92 49.52 73.73
CA LYS A 3 16.37 50.28 72.54
C LYS A 3 17.25 49.31 71.71
N ILE A 4 17.17 49.38 70.36
CA ILE A 4 18.28 49.45 69.36
C ILE A 4 19.23 48.22 69.23
N LEU A 5 19.24 47.51 68.07
CA LEU A 5 20.20 47.60 66.92
C LEU A 5 21.69 47.60 67.38
N THR A 6 22.69 46.91 66.85
CA THR A 6 23.05 46.25 65.57
C THR A 6 24.40 45.57 65.86
N SER A 7 24.78 44.44 65.24
CA SER A 7 25.74 44.37 64.11
C SER A 7 25.89 42.87 63.77
N ALA A 8 25.44 42.36 62.61
CA ALA A 8 26.04 42.49 61.27
C ALA A 8 27.50 41.97 61.20
N VAL A 9 27.76 41.07 60.25
CA VAL A 9 29.07 40.60 59.69
C VAL A 9 29.39 39.08 59.76
N ALA A 10 28.46 38.18 60.11
CA ALA A 10 28.75 36.71 60.02
C ALA A 10 27.74 35.86 59.22
N VAL A 11 26.77 36.45 58.51
CA VAL A 11 25.74 35.71 57.74
C VAL A 11 25.63 36.22 56.29
N ALA A 12 26.73 36.65 55.69
CA ALA A 12 26.74 37.16 54.31
C ALA A 12 27.82 36.55 53.39
N ALA A 13 28.58 35.56 53.86
CA ALA A 13 29.70 34.97 53.11
C ALA A 13 29.51 33.47 52.76
N ALA A 14 28.28 32.97 52.75
CA ALA A 14 27.95 31.61 52.28
C ALA A 14 26.78 31.59 51.27
N MET A 15 26.54 32.72 50.58
CA MET A 15 25.61 32.80 49.43
C MET A 15 26.33 33.24 48.16
N SER A 16 27.53 32.72 47.92
CA SER A 16 27.93 32.40 46.55
C SER A 16 27.59 30.93 46.36
N ALA A 17 26.29 30.64 46.20
CA ALA A 17 25.92 29.42 45.50
C ALA A 17 26.60 29.54 44.14
N ALA A 18 27.69 28.79 43.95
CA ALA A 18 28.06 28.41 42.61
C ALA A 18 26.78 27.82 42.05
N THR A 19 26.08 28.56 41.18
CA THR A 19 25.02 28.01 40.36
C THR A 19 25.73 26.93 39.57
N ALA A 20 25.69 25.69 40.07
CA ALA A 20 26.12 24.55 39.31
C ALA A 20 25.31 24.64 38.02
N MET A 21 25.99 24.98 36.93
CA MET A 21 25.39 24.95 35.60
C MET A 21 25.13 23.48 35.32
N ALA A 22 23.96 23.03 35.74
CA ALA A 22 23.50 21.68 35.55
C ALA A 22 23.09 21.54 34.08
N ALA A 23 23.49 20.43 33.47
CA ALA A 23 23.05 20.05 32.14
C ALA A 23 21.51 20.14 32.03
N PRO A 24 20.96 20.28 30.80
CA PRO A 24 19.52 20.27 30.58
C PRO A 24 18.83 19.10 31.29
N ALA A 25 17.55 19.29 31.61
CA ALA A 25 16.71 18.26 32.19
C ALA A 25 16.72 16.99 31.31
N THR A 26 16.71 15.82 31.94
CA THR A 26 16.56 14.57 31.20
C THR A 26 15.15 14.50 30.58
N PRO A 27 15.02 14.44 29.24
CA PRO A 27 13.73 14.36 28.60
C PRO A 27 13.01 13.05 28.96
N SER A 28 11.73 13.16 29.32
CA SER A 28 10.82 12.05 29.51
C SER A 28 9.93 11.91 28.29
N LEU A 29 9.98 10.77 27.62
CA LEU A 29 9.07 10.46 26.52
C LEU A 29 7.69 10.10 27.08
N ASN A 30 6.62 10.48 26.37
CA ASN A 30 5.24 10.07 26.69
C ASN A 30 5.13 8.53 26.72
N TRP A 31 4.12 7.95 27.37
CA TRP A 31 3.88 6.51 27.46
C TRP A 31 3.32 5.87 26.16
N GLU A 32 2.65 6.63 25.29
CA GLU A 32 1.97 6.16 24.05
C GLU A 32 2.91 5.34 23.14
N PRO A 33 2.52 4.14 22.67
CA PRO A 33 3.34 3.35 21.75
C PRO A 33 3.80 4.15 20.53
N GLN A 34 5.05 3.96 20.11
CA GLN A 34 5.61 4.62 18.93
C GLN A 34 5.52 3.64 17.75
N ASN A 35 4.31 3.52 17.19
CA ASN A 35 4.03 2.62 16.07
C ASN A 35 3.64 3.44 14.86
N TYR A 36 4.37 3.26 13.77
CA TYR A 36 4.16 3.93 12.51
C TYR A 36 4.15 2.89 11.38
N SER A 37 3.57 3.25 10.23
CA SER A 37 3.57 2.39 9.05
C SER A 37 3.52 3.19 7.76
N PHE A 38 4.26 2.75 6.74
CA PHE A 38 4.11 3.20 5.36
C PHE A 38 2.80 2.70 4.74
N VAL A 39 2.28 1.58 5.24
CA VAL A 39 0.98 1.04 4.86
C VAL A 39 0.12 0.90 6.11
N GLU A 40 -0.75 1.86 6.34
CA GLU A 40 -1.66 1.87 7.48
C GLU A 40 -2.82 0.91 7.23
N ILE A 41 -2.98 -0.03 8.15
CA ILE A 41 -4.07 -1.00 8.13
C ILE A 41 -5.07 -0.65 9.22
N ASN A 42 -6.34 -0.53 8.85
CA ASN A 42 -7.41 -0.48 9.82
C ASN A 42 -7.68 -1.89 10.37
N LEU A 43 -6.94 -2.27 11.42
CA LEU A 43 -6.93 -3.63 11.97
C LEU A 43 -8.27 -4.08 12.56
N ASP A 44 -9.07 -3.14 13.06
CA ASP A 44 -10.41 -3.41 13.62
C ASP A 44 -11.53 -3.05 12.63
N GLY A 45 -11.15 -2.54 11.45
CA GLY A 45 -12.07 -2.07 10.42
C GLY A 45 -12.71 -3.21 9.62
N ARG A 46 -13.87 -2.89 9.05
CA ARG A 46 -14.55 -3.68 8.02
C ARG A 46 -14.94 -2.72 6.92
N GLY A 47 -14.70 -3.06 5.66
CA GLY A 47 -14.95 -2.14 4.56
C GLY A 47 -14.22 -2.55 3.29
N SER A 48 -14.20 -1.61 2.35
CA SER A 48 -13.48 -1.77 1.09
C SER A 48 -11.96 -1.82 1.31
N TYR A 49 -11.24 -2.37 0.34
CA TYR A 49 -9.78 -2.38 0.35
C TYR A 49 -9.18 -0.99 0.56
N LYS A 50 -9.72 0.04 -0.11
CA LYS A 50 -9.24 1.44 0.02
C LYS A 50 -9.60 2.10 1.35
N GLN A 51 -10.63 1.61 2.06
CA GLN A 51 -10.92 2.05 3.42
C GLN A 51 -9.98 1.40 4.44
N LEU A 52 -9.59 0.15 4.20
CA LEU A 52 -8.77 -0.63 5.12
C LEU A 52 -7.27 -0.36 4.95
N VAL A 53 -6.82 -0.05 3.74
CA VAL A 53 -5.39 0.08 3.39
C VAL A 53 -5.11 1.51 2.92
N LYS A 54 -4.17 2.19 3.59
CA LYS A 54 -3.71 3.53 3.21
C LYS A 54 -2.20 3.57 3.11
N THR A 55 -1.68 3.90 1.94
CA THR A 55 -0.25 3.99 1.68
C THR A 55 0.29 5.41 1.86
N LYS A 56 1.52 5.52 2.35
CA LYS A 56 2.25 6.77 2.51
C LYS A 56 3.64 6.63 1.90
N LYS A 57 4.14 7.68 1.25
CA LYS A 57 5.52 7.73 0.74
C LYS A 57 6.54 7.98 1.85
N GLU A 58 6.11 8.68 2.90
CA GLU A 58 6.89 8.99 4.08
C GLU A 58 6.03 8.85 5.33
N VAL A 59 6.66 8.47 6.43
CA VAL A 59 6.04 8.42 7.75
C VAL A 59 6.39 9.71 8.49
N GLN A 60 5.39 10.38 9.05
CA GLN A 60 5.61 11.50 9.96
C GLN A 60 5.78 10.98 11.39
N ILE A 61 7.01 10.98 11.88
CA ILE A 61 7.36 10.62 13.25
C ILE A 61 6.95 11.76 14.17
N ASN A 62 6.34 11.44 15.31
CA ASN A 62 5.78 12.40 16.26
C ASN A 62 6.08 11.97 17.69
N ILE A 63 7.12 12.57 18.29
CA ILE A 63 7.63 12.20 19.61
C ILE A 63 7.23 13.25 20.62
N LYS A 64 6.27 12.91 21.49
CA LYS A 64 5.91 13.76 22.64
C LYS A 64 6.92 13.58 23.77
N TRP A 65 7.48 14.67 24.26
CA TRP A 65 8.46 14.69 25.34
C TRP A 65 8.17 15.81 26.34
N ASN A 66 8.65 15.65 27.58
CA ASN A 66 8.59 16.67 28.63
C ASN A 66 9.89 16.71 29.44
N ALA A 67 10.25 17.87 29.95
CA ALA A 67 11.32 18.14 30.90
C ALA A 67 10.72 18.59 32.24
N TRP A 68 10.51 17.66 33.17
CA TRP A 68 9.74 17.91 34.40
C TRP A 68 10.45 18.81 35.43
N SER A 69 11.78 18.81 35.45
CA SER A 69 12.58 19.58 36.41
C SER A 69 13.88 20.06 35.75
N GLY A 70 14.07 21.37 35.66
CA GLY A 70 15.23 21.98 35.00
C GLY A 70 14.88 22.63 33.65
N SER A 71 15.90 23.19 32.97
CA SER A 71 15.76 23.76 31.63
C SER A 71 15.74 22.65 30.58
N ALA A 72 14.96 22.81 29.51
CA ALA A 72 15.03 21.91 28.35
C ALA A 72 16.24 22.18 27.43
N GLY A 73 17.07 23.18 27.73
CA GLY A 73 18.21 23.57 26.92
C GLY A 73 17.82 24.28 25.61
N ASP A 74 18.76 24.34 24.68
CA ASP A 74 18.65 25.12 23.44
C ASP A 74 18.36 24.25 22.21
N THR A 75 18.74 22.97 22.24
CA THR A 75 18.64 22.06 21.09
C THR A 75 18.27 20.65 21.52
N TYR A 76 17.70 19.89 20.59
CA TYR A 76 17.39 18.48 20.78
C TYR A 76 18.02 17.62 19.67
N LYS A 77 18.26 16.35 19.99
CA LYS A 77 18.62 15.28 19.04
C LYS A 77 17.73 14.06 19.27
N VAL A 78 17.26 13.45 18.19
CA VAL A 78 16.51 12.20 18.18
C VAL A 78 17.43 11.10 17.69
N TYR A 79 17.48 9.99 18.42
CA TYR A 79 18.30 8.84 18.12
C TYR A 79 17.44 7.61 17.86
N PHE A 80 17.78 6.83 16.83
CA PHE A 80 17.39 5.44 16.67
C PHE A 80 18.65 4.58 16.73
N ASP A 81 18.71 3.62 17.65
CA ASP A 81 19.88 2.73 17.86
C ASP A 81 21.20 3.50 18.00
N ASP A 82 21.15 4.60 18.77
CA ASP A 82 22.24 5.54 19.02
C ASP A 82 22.76 6.31 17.78
N GLN A 83 22.07 6.21 16.64
CA GLN A 83 22.30 7.07 15.47
C GLN A 83 21.36 8.27 15.50
N VAL A 84 21.89 9.48 15.30
CA VAL A 84 21.07 10.69 15.17
C VAL A 84 20.26 10.59 13.89
N VAL A 85 18.94 10.60 14.01
CA VAL A 85 18.00 10.58 12.86
C VAL A 85 17.36 11.94 12.62
N HIS A 86 17.32 12.80 13.63
CA HIS A 86 16.79 14.16 13.52
C HIS A 86 17.35 15.05 14.62
N GLN A 87 17.44 16.35 14.38
CA GLN A 87 17.85 17.34 15.38
C GLN A 87 17.27 18.72 15.06
N GLY A 88 17.12 19.57 16.07
CA GLY A 88 16.58 20.90 15.89
C GLY A 88 16.64 21.75 17.16
N PRO A 89 16.20 23.02 17.09
CA PRO A 89 16.15 23.91 18.25
C PRO A 89 15.00 23.53 19.18
N VAL A 90 15.22 23.71 20.49
CA VAL A 90 14.14 23.71 21.49
C VAL A 90 13.54 25.11 21.52
N ALA A 91 12.20 25.22 21.43
CA ALA A 91 11.54 26.51 21.48
C ALA A 91 11.82 27.22 22.82
N ALA A 92 12.08 28.53 22.77
CA ALA A 92 12.46 29.30 23.95
C ALA A 92 11.41 29.16 25.07
N GLY A 93 11.84 28.72 26.25
CA GLY A 93 10.97 28.52 27.42
C GLY A 93 10.12 27.25 27.39
N ALA A 94 10.26 26.38 26.38
CA ALA A 94 9.54 25.12 26.33
C ALA A 94 10.13 24.12 27.33
N ASN A 95 9.27 23.47 28.11
CA ASN A 95 9.62 22.34 28.99
C ASN A 95 8.93 21.04 28.54
N GLY A 96 8.55 20.98 27.28
CA GLY A 96 7.89 19.84 26.65
C GLY A 96 7.28 20.23 25.31
N GLY A 97 6.87 19.24 24.54
CA GLY A 97 6.30 19.43 23.22
C GLY A 97 6.29 18.16 22.38
N THR A 98 6.08 18.33 21.08
CA THR A 98 6.16 17.25 20.09
C THR A 98 7.29 17.57 19.12
N ILE A 99 8.23 16.63 18.96
CA ILE A 99 9.21 16.65 17.88
C ILE A 99 8.60 15.91 16.70
N SER A 100 8.50 16.57 15.54
CA SER A 100 7.88 16.02 14.34
C SER A 100 8.84 16.09 13.15
N PHE A 101 9.04 14.97 12.45
CA PHE A 101 9.89 14.92 11.26
C PHE A 101 9.51 13.77 10.32
N PRO A 102 9.73 13.93 9.00
CA PRO A 102 9.54 12.85 8.03
C PRO A 102 10.62 11.77 8.18
N TYR A 103 10.23 10.52 7.96
CA TYR A 103 11.12 9.37 7.95
C TYR A 103 10.73 8.38 6.84
N THR A 104 11.73 7.82 6.18
CA THR A 104 11.56 7.04 4.93
C THR A 104 12.04 5.60 5.02
N LYS A 105 12.45 5.16 6.23
CA LYS A 105 13.02 3.84 6.45
C LYS A 105 12.12 3.02 7.38
N SER A 106 11.96 1.73 7.08
CA SER A 106 11.28 0.79 7.97
C SER A 106 12.26 0.19 8.97
N GLY A 107 11.75 -0.27 10.12
CA GLY A 107 12.60 -0.90 11.13
C GLY A 107 11.99 -0.92 12.53
N ARG A 108 12.69 -1.60 13.43
CA ARG A 108 12.48 -1.52 14.88
C ARG A 108 13.73 -0.94 15.50
N HIS A 109 13.56 0.05 16.35
CA HIS A 109 14.68 0.77 16.94
C HIS A 109 14.44 1.08 18.42
N ASP A 110 15.54 1.34 19.12
CA ASP A 110 15.52 2.06 20.39
C ASP A 110 15.50 3.57 20.13
N LEU A 111 14.36 4.20 20.36
CA LEU A 111 14.20 5.66 20.33
C LEU A 111 14.76 6.28 21.62
N ARG A 112 15.60 7.31 21.46
CA ARG A 112 16.03 8.22 22.54
C ARG A 112 15.94 9.67 22.07
N VAL A 113 15.67 10.59 23.01
CA VAL A 113 15.77 12.04 22.78
C VAL A 113 16.84 12.59 23.71
N GLU A 114 17.70 13.47 23.21
CA GLU A 114 18.71 14.18 23.98
C GLU A 114 18.44 15.68 23.90
N LEU A 115 18.54 16.36 25.03
CA LEU A 115 18.44 17.82 25.14
C LEU A 115 19.81 18.38 25.48
N CYS A 116 20.23 19.45 24.80
CA CYS A 116 21.56 20.03 24.88
C CYS A 116 21.52 21.56 25.02
N ASP A 117 22.43 22.11 25.80
CA ASP A 117 22.79 23.54 25.84
C ASP A 117 24.32 23.70 26.03
N ALA A 118 24.79 24.92 26.27
CA ALA A 118 26.21 25.20 26.50
C ALA A 118 26.83 24.48 27.73
N THR A 119 26.00 24.00 28.65
CA THR A 119 26.42 23.36 29.91
C THR A 119 26.55 21.84 29.79
N GLY A 120 25.90 21.23 28.80
CA GLY A 120 25.97 19.79 28.53
C GLY A 120 24.74 19.25 27.82
N CYS A 121 24.61 17.92 27.81
CA CYS A 121 23.47 17.21 27.23
C CYS A 121 22.94 16.13 28.18
N SER A 122 21.63 15.88 28.13
CA SER A 122 20.95 14.81 28.87
C SER A 122 20.04 13.99 27.95
N LYS A 123 20.16 12.66 28.00
CA LYS A 123 19.46 11.72 27.11
C LYS A 123 18.38 10.93 27.84
N SER A 124 17.23 10.73 27.20
CA SER A 124 16.11 9.94 27.74
C SER A 124 16.48 8.48 27.94
N ALA A 125 15.67 7.78 28.74
CA ALA A 125 15.62 6.32 28.66
C ALA A 125 15.24 5.87 27.25
N ALA A 126 15.68 4.66 26.88
CA ALA A 126 15.32 4.03 25.62
C ALA A 126 13.84 3.67 25.58
N LYS A 127 13.21 3.85 24.43
CA LYS A 127 11.83 3.44 24.18
C LYS A 127 11.73 2.73 22.83
N PRO A 128 11.06 1.57 22.74
CA PRO A 128 10.86 0.92 21.45
C PRO A 128 10.03 1.79 20.49
N ILE A 129 10.46 1.84 19.23
CA ILE A 129 9.71 2.40 18.10
C ILE A 129 9.64 1.37 16.98
N VAL A 130 8.47 1.28 16.33
CA VAL A 130 8.21 0.40 15.18
C VAL A 130 7.80 1.27 14.01
N ILE A 131 8.48 1.11 12.87
CA ILE A 131 8.16 1.78 11.62
C ILE A 131 7.99 0.68 10.57
N ALA A 132 6.75 0.27 10.34
CA ALA A 132 6.44 -0.86 9.49
C ALA A 132 6.38 -0.49 8.01
N ASP A 133 6.83 -1.41 7.17
CA ASP A 133 6.68 -1.37 5.71
C ASP A 133 6.51 -2.80 5.21
N THR A 134 5.98 -2.94 4.00
CA THR A 134 5.53 -4.22 3.43
C THR A 134 6.64 -5.02 2.77
N ASP A 135 7.89 -4.55 2.87
CA ASP A 135 9.09 -5.34 2.60
C ASP A 135 9.47 -6.24 3.79
N GLY A 136 8.88 -6.00 4.97
CA GLY A 136 9.17 -6.73 6.19
C GLY A 136 10.43 -6.26 6.92
N GLY A 137 11.02 -5.10 6.60
CA GLY A 137 12.26 -4.62 7.24
C GLY A 137 12.16 -4.38 8.76
N HIS A 138 10.93 -4.34 9.29
CA HIS A 138 10.63 -4.25 10.72
C HIS A 138 10.36 -5.62 11.39
N LEU A 139 10.41 -6.71 10.63
CA LEU A 139 10.13 -8.07 11.09
C LEU A 139 11.41 -8.88 11.21
N ALA A 140 11.47 -9.74 12.22
CA ALA A 140 12.50 -10.79 12.29
C ALA A 140 12.17 -11.90 11.28
N PRO A 141 13.17 -12.72 10.89
CA PRO A 141 12.92 -13.95 10.14
C PRO A 141 11.85 -14.82 10.81
N LEU A 142 10.89 -15.32 10.02
CA LEU A 142 9.77 -16.11 10.54
C LEU A 142 10.25 -17.40 11.22
N ALA A 143 9.75 -17.67 12.42
CA ALA A 143 9.94 -18.96 13.08
C ALA A 143 9.02 -20.01 12.43
N MET A 144 9.61 -21.12 11.99
CA MET A 144 8.91 -22.15 11.22
C MET A 144 8.39 -23.30 12.11
N ASN A 145 7.27 -23.90 11.72
CA ASN A 145 6.60 -25.06 12.32
C ASN A 145 6.22 -26.07 11.23
N VAL A 146 7.21 -26.53 10.47
CA VAL A 146 7.04 -27.43 9.33
C VAL A 146 6.89 -28.88 9.83
N ASP A 147 6.00 -29.65 9.20
CA ASP A 147 5.88 -31.08 9.47
C ASP A 147 7.22 -31.78 9.19
N PRO A 148 7.80 -32.52 10.16
CA PRO A 148 9.11 -33.17 10.02
C PRO A 148 9.16 -34.27 8.95
N ASN A 149 8.02 -34.71 8.41
CA ASN A 149 8.01 -35.59 7.23
C ASN A 149 8.53 -34.88 5.97
N ASN A 150 8.51 -33.54 5.92
CA ASN A 150 9.21 -32.79 4.88
C ASN A 150 10.72 -32.95 5.07
N LYS A 151 11.34 -33.69 4.16
CA LYS A 151 12.78 -33.93 4.16
C LYS A 151 13.53 -32.69 3.70
N THR A 152 14.85 -32.72 3.75
CA THR A 152 15.68 -31.62 3.28
C THR A 152 16.39 -32.00 2.01
N TYR A 153 16.32 -31.16 0.98
CA TYR A 153 16.97 -31.37 -0.30
C TYR A 153 17.92 -30.22 -0.65
N PRO A 154 18.99 -30.48 -1.44
CA PRO A 154 19.84 -29.40 -1.91
C PRO A 154 19.05 -28.45 -2.80
N LYS A 155 19.30 -27.14 -2.68
CA LYS A 155 18.66 -26.13 -3.53
C LYS A 155 18.96 -26.43 -5.01
N GLN A 156 17.92 -26.57 -5.81
CA GLN A 156 18.02 -26.78 -7.26
C GLN A 156 18.01 -25.41 -7.96
N THR A 157 19.18 -24.85 -8.26
CA THR A 157 19.32 -23.44 -8.68
C THR A 157 18.70 -23.10 -10.04
N ASP A 158 18.50 -24.08 -10.91
CA ASP A 158 17.96 -23.91 -12.27
C ASP A 158 16.65 -24.69 -12.50
N THR A 159 15.89 -24.93 -11.44
CA THR A 159 14.67 -25.74 -11.52
C THR A 159 13.61 -25.19 -10.58
N VAL A 160 12.44 -24.90 -11.16
CA VAL A 160 11.28 -24.47 -10.38
C VAL A 160 10.77 -25.64 -9.55
N VAL A 161 10.63 -25.39 -8.25
CA VAL A 161 9.80 -26.16 -7.32
C VAL A 161 8.85 -25.15 -6.69
N GLY A 162 7.62 -25.08 -7.21
CA GLY A 162 6.61 -24.12 -6.77
C GLY A 162 5.44 -24.80 -6.04
N ALA A 163 4.71 -24.05 -5.23
CA ALA A 163 3.42 -24.51 -4.72
C ALA A 163 2.47 -23.34 -4.47
N TYR A 164 1.17 -23.60 -4.61
CA TYR A 164 0.14 -22.67 -4.20
C TYR A 164 -0.07 -22.72 -2.68
N PHE A 165 -0.11 -21.55 -2.06
CA PHE A 165 -0.59 -21.34 -0.69
C PHE A 165 -1.89 -20.56 -0.75
N VAL A 166 -2.95 -21.06 -0.11
CA VAL A 166 -4.28 -20.46 -0.17
C VAL A 166 -4.61 -19.60 1.05
N GLU A 167 -5.19 -18.43 0.81
CA GLU A 167 -5.57 -17.43 1.81
C GLU A 167 -6.49 -18.02 2.89
N TRP A 168 -7.46 -18.84 2.48
CA TRP A 168 -8.41 -19.48 3.38
C TRP A 168 -7.85 -20.71 4.12
N GLY A 169 -6.60 -21.11 3.83
CA GLY A 169 -5.94 -22.26 4.45
C GLY A 169 -5.82 -22.11 5.97
N ILE A 170 -5.80 -20.89 6.48
CA ILE A 170 -5.68 -20.60 7.92
C ILE A 170 -6.94 -20.89 8.74
N TYR A 171 -8.06 -21.24 8.09
CA TYR A 171 -9.32 -21.54 8.76
C TYR A 171 -9.43 -23.02 9.14
N GLY A 172 -10.42 -23.74 8.59
CA GLY A 172 -10.67 -25.13 8.95
C GLY A 172 -9.50 -26.06 8.62
N ARG A 173 -8.72 -25.73 7.58
CA ARG A 173 -7.51 -26.46 7.19
C ARG A 173 -6.37 -26.32 8.21
N ASP A 174 -6.43 -25.29 9.06
CA ASP A 174 -5.41 -24.92 10.06
C ASP A 174 -4.00 -24.93 9.46
N TYR A 175 -3.80 -24.23 8.34
CA TYR A 175 -2.51 -24.18 7.66
C TYR A 175 -2.09 -22.73 7.42
N ASP A 176 -1.23 -22.21 8.28
CA ASP A 176 -0.61 -20.88 8.15
C ASP A 176 0.81 -20.95 7.58
N VAL A 177 1.39 -19.80 7.28
CA VAL A 177 2.67 -19.69 6.57
C VAL A 177 3.83 -20.35 7.33
N THR A 178 3.76 -20.45 8.67
CA THR A 178 4.80 -21.15 9.45
C THR A 178 4.92 -22.63 9.12
N LYS A 179 3.88 -23.24 8.54
CA LYS A 179 3.85 -24.67 8.20
C LYS A 179 4.41 -24.96 6.81
N ILE A 180 4.67 -23.93 5.99
CA ILE A 180 5.22 -24.10 4.64
C ILE A 180 6.65 -24.63 4.70
N PRO A 181 6.98 -25.74 4.02
CA PRO A 181 8.34 -26.28 3.90
C PRO A 181 9.21 -25.43 2.96
N VAL A 182 9.43 -24.17 3.33
CA VAL A 182 10.00 -23.11 2.48
C VAL A 182 11.38 -23.42 1.92
N ASP A 183 12.21 -24.18 2.66
CA ASP A 183 13.55 -24.54 2.22
C ASP A 183 13.54 -25.46 0.99
N ASN A 184 12.40 -26.11 0.72
CA ASN A 184 12.15 -26.97 -0.43
C ASN A 184 11.39 -26.24 -1.56
N LEU A 185 11.14 -24.94 -1.44
CA LEU A 185 10.40 -24.16 -2.44
C LEU A 185 11.26 -23.05 -3.03
N THR A 186 11.05 -22.83 -4.31
CA THR A 186 11.57 -21.69 -5.07
C THR A 186 10.52 -20.60 -5.25
N HIS A 187 9.24 -21.01 -5.38
CA HIS A 187 8.11 -20.12 -5.63
C HIS A 187 6.95 -20.48 -4.70
N ILE A 188 6.31 -19.45 -4.13
CA ILE A 188 4.99 -19.54 -3.51
C ILE A 188 4.04 -18.70 -4.37
N LEU A 189 2.96 -19.33 -4.84
CA LEU A 189 1.87 -18.66 -5.55
C LEU A 189 0.74 -18.44 -4.54
N TYR A 190 0.43 -17.19 -4.21
CA TYR A 190 -0.57 -16.86 -3.20
C TYR A 190 -1.97 -16.82 -3.83
N GLY A 191 -2.79 -17.82 -3.51
CA GLY A 191 -4.15 -17.98 -4.01
C GLY A 191 -5.20 -17.40 -3.05
N PHE A 192 -6.06 -16.45 -3.44
CA PHE A 192 -6.07 -15.75 -4.72
C PHE A 192 -6.39 -14.27 -4.55
N ILE A 193 -5.88 -13.46 -5.48
CA ILE A 193 -6.17 -12.04 -5.60
C ILE A 193 -7.32 -11.85 -6.59
N PRO A 194 -8.48 -11.35 -6.14
CA PRO A 194 -9.64 -11.12 -7.01
C PRO A 194 -9.50 -9.83 -7.83
N ILE A 195 -10.27 -9.77 -8.91
CA ILE A 195 -10.49 -8.58 -9.73
C ILE A 195 -11.90 -8.06 -9.46
N CYS A 196 -12.06 -6.78 -9.15
CA CYS A 196 -13.37 -6.17 -8.98
C CYS A 196 -14.19 -6.17 -10.28
N GLY A 197 -15.51 -6.28 -10.15
CA GLY A 197 -16.44 -6.37 -11.29
C GLY A 197 -17.33 -7.60 -11.20
N GLU A 198 -17.81 -8.06 -12.35
CA GLU A 198 -18.67 -9.24 -12.47
C GLU A 198 -17.93 -10.51 -12.02
N ASN A 199 -18.41 -11.14 -10.95
CA ASN A 199 -17.81 -12.33 -10.33
C ASN A 199 -18.89 -13.36 -9.97
N SER A 200 -19.82 -13.60 -10.89
CA SER A 200 -20.97 -14.47 -10.65
C SER A 200 -20.59 -15.92 -10.29
N SER A 201 -19.42 -16.39 -10.76
CA SER A 201 -18.84 -17.69 -10.41
C SER A 201 -18.58 -17.90 -8.91
N LEU A 202 -18.44 -16.83 -8.12
CA LEU A 202 -18.37 -16.92 -6.65
C LEU A 202 -19.74 -17.13 -5.98
N GLY A 203 -20.84 -16.99 -6.71
CA GLY A 203 -22.19 -16.91 -6.16
C GLY A 203 -22.63 -18.14 -5.37
N GLU A 204 -22.06 -19.31 -5.66
CA GLU A 204 -22.36 -20.57 -4.98
C GLU A 204 -21.40 -20.86 -3.81
N ILE A 205 -20.26 -20.15 -3.74
CA ILE A 205 -19.25 -20.38 -2.71
C ILE A 205 -19.75 -19.84 -1.37
N GLU A 206 -19.77 -20.73 -0.37
CA GLU A 206 -20.24 -20.45 0.99
C GLU A 206 -21.64 -19.81 1.03
N ASN A 207 -22.58 -20.29 0.22
CA ASN A 207 -23.93 -19.72 0.11
C ASN A 207 -23.90 -18.22 -0.23
N GLY A 208 -23.03 -17.85 -1.18
CA GLY A 208 -22.81 -16.49 -1.66
C GLY A 208 -22.06 -15.58 -0.70
N ASN A 209 -21.52 -16.12 0.42
CA ASN A 209 -20.74 -15.31 1.36
C ASN A 209 -19.45 -14.80 0.73
N SER A 210 -18.77 -15.64 -0.07
CA SER A 210 -17.52 -15.24 -0.74
C SER A 210 -17.74 -14.09 -1.74
N LEU A 211 -18.83 -14.14 -2.52
CA LEU A 211 -19.22 -13.04 -3.41
C LEU A 211 -19.53 -11.75 -2.65
N ARG A 212 -20.26 -11.82 -1.52
CA ARG A 212 -20.54 -10.64 -0.68
C ARG A 212 -19.27 -10.05 -0.06
N ALA A 213 -18.32 -10.90 0.34
CA ALA A 213 -17.02 -10.45 0.84
C ALA A 213 -16.25 -9.68 -0.25
N LEU A 214 -16.21 -10.20 -1.48
CA LEU A 214 -15.60 -9.50 -2.61
C LEU A 214 -16.31 -8.18 -2.92
N GLN A 215 -17.64 -8.15 -2.94
CA GLN A 215 -18.41 -6.91 -3.14
C GLN A 215 -18.09 -5.85 -2.08
N LEU A 216 -17.92 -6.26 -0.82
CA LEU A 216 -17.48 -5.36 0.25
C LEU A 216 -16.06 -4.84 0.00
N ALA A 217 -15.12 -5.74 -0.32
CA ALA A 217 -13.73 -5.39 -0.61
C ALA A 217 -13.61 -4.41 -1.80
N CYS A 218 -14.46 -4.57 -2.82
CA CYS A 218 -14.50 -3.73 -4.01
C CYS A 218 -15.20 -2.38 -3.85
N GLY A 219 -15.85 -2.08 -2.71
CA GLY A 219 -16.81 -0.96 -2.61
C GLY A 219 -16.34 0.41 -3.14
N ASP A 220 -15.08 0.80 -2.90
CA ASP A 220 -14.50 2.07 -3.40
C ASP A 220 -13.51 1.86 -4.58
N SER A 221 -13.39 0.63 -5.05
CA SER A 221 -12.57 0.25 -6.18
C SER A 221 -13.38 0.33 -7.47
N LYS A 222 -12.68 0.59 -8.58
CA LYS A 222 -13.31 0.50 -9.91
C LYS A 222 -13.36 -0.96 -10.34
N ASP A 223 -14.30 -1.30 -11.21
CA ASP A 223 -14.25 -2.56 -11.94
C ASP A 223 -12.87 -2.70 -12.63
N TYR A 224 -12.37 -3.92 -12.63
CA TYR A 224 -11.06 -4.33 -13.10
C TYR A 224 -9.86 -3.92 -12.23
N GLU A 225 -10.06 -3.26 -11.08
CA GLU A 225 -8.99 -3.10 -10.08
C GLU A 225 -8.85 -4.38 -9.23
N VAL A 226 -7.62 -4.74 -8.84
CA VAL A 226 -7.40 -5.82 -7.86
C VAL A 226 -7.62 -5.35 -6.42
N VAL A 227 -8.10 -6.26 -5.58
CA VAL A 227 -8.25 -6.08 -4.13
C VAL A 227 -7.81 -7.33 -3.38
N ILE A 228 -7.77 -7.28 -2.05
CA ILE A 228 -7.65 -8.48 -1.20
C ILE A 228 -9.05 -9.05 -0.96
N HIS A 229 -9.25 -10.37 -1.15
CA HIS A 229 -10.55 -11.01 -0.95
C HIS A 229 -10.95 -11.04 0.51
N ASP A 230 -10.07 -11.55 1.37
CA ASP A 230 -10.27 -11.65 2.82
C ASP A 230 -9.21 -10.85 3.59
N PRO A 231 -9.46 -9.55 3.85
CA PRO A 231 -8.57 -8.71 4.64
C PRO A 231 -8.30 -9.25 6.05
N TRP A 232 -9.23 -10.02 6.62
CA TRP A 232 -9.02 -10.59 7.95
C TRP A 232 -7.87 -11.58 7.93
N ALA A 233 -7.91 -12.54 7.00
CA ALA A 233 -6.85 -13.52 6.80
C ALA A 233 -5.54 -12.86 6.37
N ALA A 234 -5.60 -11.98 5.38
CA ALA A 234 -4.42 -11.39 4.75
C ALA A 234 -3.64 -10.44 5.67
N ILE A 235 -4.33 -9.50 6.34
CA ILE A 235 -3.67 -8.31 6.91
C ILE A 235 -4.06 -7.97 8.36
N GLN A 236 -5.11 -8.58 8.93
CA GLN A 236 -5.61 -8.23 10.28
C GLN A 236 -5.38 -9.30 11.35
N LYS A 237 -5.52 -10.59 11.01
CA LYS A 237 -5.49 -11.69 11.99
C LYS A 237 -4.12 -11.78 12.66
N ALA A 238 -4.09 -11.88 13.99
CA ALA A 238 -2.88 -12.22 14.71
C ALA A 238 -2.55 -13.72 14.47
N LEU A 239 -1.50 -13.97 13.70
CA LEU A 239 -0.98 -15.31 13.40
C LEU A 239 0.35 -15.57 14.12
N PRO A 240 0.73 -16.85 14.33
CA PRO A 240 2.00 -17.20 14.96
C PRO A 240 3.21 -16.56 14.29
N GLY A 241 4.22 -16.21 15.08
CA GLY A 241 5.46 -15.59 14.60
C GLY A 241 5.36 -14.07 14.35
N ILE A 242 4.16 -13.48 14.35
CA ILE A 242 3.95 -12.04 14.21
C ILE A 242 3.46 -11.45 15.54
N ASN A 243 4.01 -10.30 15.94
CA ASN A 243 3.60 -9.66 17.19
C ASN A 243 2.16 -9.15 17.06
N SER A 244 1.30 -9.54 18.00
CA SER A 244 -0.12 -9.16 17.99
C SER A 244 -0.36 -7.65 18.19
N LYS A 245 0.68 -6.85 18.39
CA LYS A 245 0.63 -5.38 18.46
C LYS A 245 1.17 -4.69 17.21
N ASP A 246 1.62 -5.46 16.22
CA ASP A 246 2.14 -4.90 14.98
C ASP A 246 1.05 -4.24 14.15
N PRO A 247 1.41 -3.20 13.38
CA PRO A 247 0.48 -2.44 12.54
C PRO A 247 0.04 -3.21 11.29
N ILE A 248 0.76 -4.26 10.89
CA ILE A 248 0.41 -5.16 9.78
C ILE A 248 0.48 -6.59 10.33
N ARG A 249 -0.54 -7.41 10.03
CA ARG A 249 -0.66 -8.79 10.53
C ARG A 249 -1.07 -9.75 9.40
N GLY A 250 -1.74 -10.85 9.73
CA GLY A 250 -2.25 -11.84 8.79
C GLY A 250 -1.15 -12.61 8.06
N THR A 251 -1.56 -13.33 7.02
CA THR A 251 -0.65 -14.13 6.18
C THR A 251 0.38 -13.23 5.49
N TYR A 252 0.05 -11.98 5.17
CA TYR A 252 0.98 -11.05 4.51
C TYR A 252 2.16 -10.70 5.42
N ALA A 253 1.92 -10.43 6.72
CA ALA A 253 3.01 -10.20 7.65
C ALA A 253 3.88 -11.46 7.84
N GLN A 254 3.27 -12.65 7.85
CA GLN A 254 4.05 -13.90 7.89
C GLN A 254 4.88 -14.08 6.61
N LEU A 255 4.35 -13.78 5.42
CA LEU A 255 5.09 -13.86 4.15
C LEU A 255 6.24 -12.83 4.08
N MET A 256 6.02 -11.62 4.59
CA MET A 256 7.09 -10.62 4.77
C MET A 256 8.22 -11.17 5.66
N ALA A 257 7.88 -11.73 6.83
CA ALA A 257 8.85 -12.36 7.72
C ALA A 257 9.50 -13.61 7.10
N LEU A 258 8.77 -14.35 6.27
CA LEU A 258 9.30 -15.50 5.53
C LEU A 258 10.34 -15.06 4.51
N LYS A 259 10.15 -13.92 3.83
CA LYS A 259 11.15 -13.30 2.95
C LYS A 259 12.40 -12.85 3.69
N GLN A 260 12.27 -12.38 4.94
CA GLN A 260 13.45 -12.10 5.78
C GLN A 260 14.26 -13.38 6.09
N ARG A 261 13.58 -14.53 6.21
CA ARG A 261 14.21 -15.85 6.38
C ARG A 261 14.84 -16.37 5.08
N ASN A 262 14.07 -16.35 3.98
CA ASN A 262 14.43 -16.90 2.67
C ASN A 262 14.34 -15.79 1.60
N PRO A 263 15.34 -14.89 1.50
CA PRO A 263 15.26 -13.73 0.61
C PRO A 263 15.23 -14.09 -0.87
N ASP A 264 15.79 -15.25 -1.24
CA ASP A 264 15.78 -15.76 -2.62
C ASP A 264 14.44 -16.37 -3.05
N LEU A 265 13.55 -16.66 -2.11
CA LEU A 265 12.21 -17.18 -2.39
C LEU A 265 11.44 -16.18 -3.24
N LYS A 266 10.71 -16.66 -4.25
CA LYS A 266 9.78 -15.85 -5.04
C LYS A 266 8.38 -16.02 -4.49
N ILE A 267 7.71 -14.90 -4.18
CA ILE A 267 6.30 -14.92 -3.79
C ILE A 267 5.54 -14.12 -4.84
N LEU A 268 4.59 -14.76 -5.53
CA LEU A 268 3.77 -14.10 -6.55
C LEU A 268 2.31 -14.11 -6.10
N PRO A 269 1.59 -12.97 -6.21
CA PRO A 269 0.14 -12.98 -6.08
C PRO A 269 -0.44 -13.67 -7.31
N SER A 270 -1.20 -14.74 -7.11
CA SER A 270 -1.97 -15.36 -8.19
C SER A 270 -3.31 -14.65 -8.29
N VAL A 271 -3.56 -14.05 -9.46
CA VAL A 271 -4.76 -13.29 -9.76
C VAL A 271 -5.74 -14.16 -10.52
N GLY A 272 -6.94 -14.32 -9.98
CA GLY A 272 -7.99 -15.16 -10.57
C GLY A 272 -8.08 -16.53 -9.90
N GLY A 273 -7.85 -17.59 -10.68
CA GLY A 273 -8.24 -18.95 -10.35
C GLY A 273 -9.67 -19.26 -10.80
N TRP A 274 -10.07 -20.52 -10.67
CA TRP A 274 -11.37 -21.04 -11.12
C TRP A 274 -12.54 -20.08 -10.89
N THR A 275 -12.85 -19.69 -9.64
CA THR A 275 -14.06 -18.93 -9.31
C THR A 275 -13.96 -17.42 -9.47
N LEU A 276 -12.77 -16.89 -9.78
CA LEU A 276 -12.45 -15.45 -9.80
C LEU A 276 -12.01 -14.95 -11.19
N SER A 277 -12.22 -15.77 -12.22
CA SER A 277 -11.78 -15.48 -13.59
C SER A 277 -12.79 -14.70 -14.45
N ASP A 278 -14.04 -14.55 -14.01
CA ASP A 278 -15.10 -13.86 -14.77
C ASP A 278 -14.65 -12.49 -15.35
N PRO A 279 -13.97 -11.60 -14.58
CA PRO A 279 -13.56 -10.29 -15.09
C PRO A 279 -12.54 -10.32 -16.23
N PHE A 280 -11.75 -11.39 -16.37
CA PHE A 280 -10.76 -11.48 -17.45
C PHE A 280 -11.41 -11.48 -18.84
N HIS A 281 -12.64 -12.00 -18.96
CA HIS A 281 -13.37 -11.97 -20.24
C HIS A 281 -13.75 -10.54 -20.69
N GLY A 282 -13.68 -9.56 -19.77
CA GLY A 282 -13.78 -8.13 -20.11
C GLY A 282 -12.50 -7.54 -20.72
N PHE A 283 -11.39 -8.28 -20.77
CA PHE A 283 -10.08 -7.77 -21.20
C PHE A 283 -9.89 -7.73 -22.72
N THR A 284 -10.86 -8.18 -23.51
CA THR A 284 -10.93 -7.86 -24.94
C THR A 284 -10.99 -6.34 -25.16
N VAL A 285 -11.52 -5.59 -24.18
CA VAL A 285 -11.47 -4.13 -24.12
C VAL A 285 -10.19 -3.65 -23.45
N LYS A 286 -9.32 -2.98 -24.21
CA LYS A 286 -8.03 -2.47 -23.70
C LYS A 286 -8.16 -1.56 -22.47
N ALA A 287 -9.19 -0.72 -22.40
CA ALA A 287 -9.38 0.18 -21.25
C ALA A 287 -9.53 -0.59 -19.92
N ASN A 288 -10.13 -1.78 -19.95
CA ASN A 288 -10.26 -2.64 -18.77
C ASN A 288 -8.90 -3.20 -18.35
N ARG A 289 -8.09 -3.64 -19.34
CA ARG A 289 -6.69 -4.06 -19.08
C ARG A 289 -5.84 -2.92 -18.53
N ASP A 290 -6.00 -1.70 -19.04
CA ASP A 290 -5.27 -0.54 -18.54
C ASP A 290 -5.60 -0.26 -17.06
N VAL A 291 -6.87 -0.40 -16.64
CA VAL A 291 -7.26 -0.28 -15.23
C VAL A 291 -6.59 -1.38 -14.40
N PHE A 292 -6.67 -2.64 -14.87
CA PHE A 292 -6.08 -3.78 -14.20
C PHE A 292 -4.56 -3.64 -14.03
N VAL A 293 -3.83 -3.38 -15.11
CA VAL A 293 -2.36 -3.24 -15.10
C VAL A 293 -1.92 -2.10 -14.18
N ASN A 294 -2.64 -0.97 -14.15
CA ASN A 294 -2.35 0.12 -13.23
C ASN A 294 -2.61 -0.27 -11.77
N SER A 295 -3.71 -0.98 -11.50
CA SER A 295 -4.00 -1.47 -10.14
C SER A 295 -2.98 -2.50 -9.66
N MET A 296 -2.47 -3.36 -10.55
CA MET A 296 -1.39 -4.30 -10.24
C MET A 296 -0.07 -3.58 -9.93
N LYS A 297 0.26 -2.51 -10.66
CA LYS A 297 1.41 -1.64 -10.30
C LYS A 297 1.25 -1.11 -8.89
N GLU A 298 0.10 -0.51 -8.58
CA GLU A 298 -0.19 0.02 -7.24
C GLU A 298 -0.11 -1.07 -6.17
N PHE A 299 -0.66 -2.25 -6.44
CA PHE A 299 -0.65 -3.40 -5.55
C PHE A 299 0.78 -3.87 -5.23
N LEU A 300 1.65 -3.99 -6.23
CA LEU A 300 3.05 -4.39 -6.03
C LEU A 300 3.89 -3.30 -5.35
N THR A 301 3.56 -2.02 -5.54
CA THR A 301 4.19 -0.93 -4.77
C THR A 301 3.70 -0.88 -3.32
N THR A 302 2.46 -1.31 -3.07
CA THR A 302 1.85 -1.38 -1.74
C THR A 302 2.38 -2.59 -0.98
N TRP A 303 2.49 -3.75 -1.61
CA TRP A 303 2.86 -5.03 -1.00
C TRP A 303 4.22 -5.51 -1.49
N LYS A 304 5.28 -4.88 -0.97
CA LYS A 304 6.65 -5.00 -1.51
C LYS A 304 7.25 -6.40 -1.39
N PHE A 305 6.74 -7.28 -0.53
CA PHE A 305 7.22 -8.66 -0.42
C PHE A 305 6.93 -9.52 -1.65
N TYR A 306 5.96 -9.15 -2.50
CA TYR A 306 5.70 -9.83 -3.77
C TYR A 306 6.79 -9.54 -4.81
N ASP A 307 7.17 -10.56 -5.56
CA ASP A 307 8.28 -10.57 -6.53
C ASP A 307 7.82 -10.68 -7.98
N GLY A 308 6.54 -10.50 -8.26
CA GLY A 308 6.01 -10.69 -9.60
C GLY A 308 4.49 -10.72 -9.63
N ILE A 309 3.95 -11.30 -10.70
CA ILE A 309 2.51 -11.52 -10.90
C ILE A 309 2.33 -12.90 -11.51
N ASP A 310 1.35 -13.63 -11.00
CA ASP A 310 0.85 -14.85 -11.62
C ASP A 310 -0.60 -14.60 -12.07
N ILE A 311 -0.91 -14.94 -13.33
CA ILE A 311 -2.25 -14.75 -13.91
C ILE A 311 -2.92 -16.10 -14.11
N ASP A 312 -4.01 -16.34 -13.41
CA ASP A 312 -4.74 -17.61 -13.49
C ASP A 312 -6.12 -17.34 -14.09
N TRP A 313 -6.14 -17.04 -15.40
CA TRP A 313 -7.39 -16.88 -16.16
C TRP A 313 -7.88 -18.26 -16.59
N GLU A 314 -9.00 -18.68 -16.00
CA GLU A 314 -9.66 -19.96 -16.26
C GLU A 314 -11.04 -19.80 -16.95
N PHE A 315 -11.15 -19.78 -18.29
CA PHE A 315 -10.05 -19.83 -19.28
C PHE A 315 -10.33 -18.90 -20.47
N PRO A 316 -9.30 -18.38 -21.15
CA PRO A 316 -9.46 -17.81 -22.49
C PRO A 316 -10.22 -18.79 -23.40
N GLY A 317 -11.24 -18.30 -24.12
CA GLY A 317 -12.10 -19.14 -24.97
C GLY A 317 -13.26 -19.80 -24.23
N GLY A 318 -13.27 -19.78 -22.89
CA GLY A 318 -14.34 -20.29 -22.04
C GLY A 318 -14.07 -21.69 -21.46
N GLY A 319 -15.13 -22.34 -20.99
CA GLY A 319 -15.02 -23.63 -20.28
C GLY A 319 -14.59 -23.51 -18.82
N GLY A 320 -14.59 -22.29 -18.27
CA GLY A 320 -14.54 -22.01 -16.84
C GLY A 320 -15.89 -22.24 -16.13
N PRO A 321 -16.05 -21.80 -14.87
CA PRO A 321 -17.28 -22.03 -14.11
C PRO A 321 -18.49 -21.28 -14.65
N ASN A 322 -18.30 -20.11 -15.26
CA ASN A 322 -19.38 -19.38 -15.91
C ASN A 322 -19.51 -19.82 -17.37
N ALA A 323 -20.48 -20.69 -17.64
CA ALA A 323 -20.76 -21.21 -18.99
C ALA A 323 -21.20 -20.15 -20.01
N ASN A 324 -21.50 -18.92 -19.59
CA ASN A 324 -21.88 -17.82 -20.47
C ASN A 324 -20.69 -16.94 -20.89
N LEU A 325 -19.49 -17.22 -20.39
CA LEU A 325 -18.27 -16.49 -20.72
C LEU A 325 -17.33 -17.33 -21.60
N GLY A 326 -16.46 -16.62 -22.32
CA GLY A 326 -15.57 -17.19 -23.34
C GLY A 326 -15.80 -16.55 -24.70
N SER A 327 -14.72 -16.09 -25.32
CA SER A 327 -14.75 -15.53 -26.68
C SER A 327 -13.52 -15.95 -27.49
N PRO A 328 -13.62 -16.10 -28.82
CA PRO A 328 -12.45 -16.30 -29.68
C PRO A 328 -11.41 -15.18 -29.60
N GLU A 329 -11.81 -13.98 -29.17
CA GLU A 329 -10.93 -12.83 -28.98
C GLU A 329 -10.08 -12.91 -27.70
N ASP A 330 -10.45 -13.80 -26.76
CA ASP A 330 -9.78 -13.92 -25.46
C ASP A 330 -8.29 -14.27 -25.60
N GLY A 331 -7.91 -15.10 -26.57
CA GLY A 331 -6.51 -15.45 -26.80
C GLY A 331 -5.63 -14.25 -27.17
N ALA A 332 -6.14 -13.37 -28.04
CA ALA A 332 -5.45 -12.13 -28.39
C ALA A 332 -5.40 -11.16 -27.20
N ALA A 333 -6.46 -11.10 -26.40
CA ALA A 333 -6.52 -10.31 -25.18
C ALA A 333 -5.51 -10.80 -24.13
N TYR A 334 -5.37 -12.11 -23.97
CA TYR A 334 -4.39 -12.75 -23.08
C TYR A 334 -2.96 -12.38 -23.47
N VAL A 335 -2.59 -12.50 -24.75
CA VAL A 335 -1.26 -12.10 -25.23
C VAL A 335 -1.00 -10.60 -25.00
N ALA A 336 -2.00 -9.76 -25.27
CA ALA A 336 -1.90 -8.32 -25.01
C ALA A 336 -1.72 -8.00 -23.52
N LEU A 337 -2.45 -8.70 -22.65
CA LEU A 337 -2.32 -8.58 -21.20
C LEU A 337 -0.89 -8.91 -20.74
N MET A 338 -0.34 -10.05 -21.15
CA MET A 338 1.03 -10.45 -20.76
C MET A 338 2.07 -9.42 -21.21
N LYS A 339 1.91 -8.88 -22.43
CA LYS A 339 2.78 -7.82 -22.95
C LYS A 339 2.71 -6.54 -22.11
N GLU A 340 1.49 -6.12 -21.77
CA GLU A 340 1.23 -4.89 -21.00
C GLU A 340 1.73 -5.03 -19.55
N LEU A 341 1.50 -6.18 -18.92
CA LEU A 341 2.03 -6.50 -17.59
C LEU A 341 3.57 -6.52 -17.59
N ARG A 342 4.21 -7.17 -18.57
CA ARG A 342 5.68 -7.20 -18.66
C ARG A 342 6.26 -5.80 -18.78
N ALA A 343 5.67 -4.95 -19.63
CA ALA A 343 6.11 -3.56 -19.76
C ALA A 343 5.94 -2.76 -18.45
N MET A 344 4.86 -2.99 -17.70
CA MET A 344 4.65 -2.39 -16.39
C MET A 344 5.70 -2.86 -15.38
N LEU A 345 5.96 -4.17 -15.32
CA LEU A 345 6.97 -4.77 -14.44
C LEU A 345 8.39 -4.27 -14.78
N ASP A 346 8.74 -4.13 -16.06
CA ASP A 346 10.03 -3.55 -16.48
C ASP A 346 10.20 -2.11 -15.98
N GLY A 347 9.11 -1.33 -15.95
CA GLY A 347 9.07 -0.02 -15.33
C GLY A 347 9.34 -0.07 -13.82
N LEU A 348 8.73 -1.02 -13.10
CA LEU A 348 9.00 -1.24 -11.68
C LEU A 348 10.43 -1.73 -11.42
N GLU A 349 11.00 -2.56 -12.28
CA GLU A 349 12.41 -2.97 -12.19
C GLU A 349 13.33 -1.74 -12.30
N ALA A 350 13.05 -0.83 -13.23
CA ALA A 350 13.81 0.41 -13.38
C ALA A 350 13.66 1.35 -12.17
N GLU A 351 12.46 1.44 -11.59
CA GLU A 351 12.18 2.29 -10.42
C GLU A 351 12.79 1.75 -9.12
N THR A 352 12.80 0.42 -8.93
CA THR A 352 13.13 -0.22 -7.65
C THR A 352 14.50 -0.91 -7.64
N GLY A 353 15.08 -1.20 -8.81
CA GLY A 353 16.27 -2.05 -8.95
C GLY A 353 16.02 -3.53 -8.68
N ARG A 354 14.77 -3.94 -8.40
CA ARG A 354 14.40 -5.35 -8.21
C ARG A 354 14.19 -6.07 -9.53
N LYS A 355 14.06 -7.39 -9.46
CA LYS A 355 13.60 -8.24 -10.56
C LYS A 355 12.20 -8.75 -10.27
N TYR A 356 11.32 -8.61 -11.24
CA TYR A 356 9.93 -9.03 -11.15
C TYR A 356 9.61 -10.10 -12.18
N GLU A 357 9.00 -11.19 -11.74
CA GLU A 357 8.58 -12.29 -12.61
C GLU A 357 7.14 -12.11 -13.08
N LEU A 358 6.84 -12.59 -14.29
CA LEU A 358 5.49 -12.73 -14.81
C LEU A 358 5.22 -14.19 -15.14
N SER A 359 4.23 -14.79 -14.51
CA SER A 359 3.79 -16.15 -14.79
C SER A 359 2.30 -16.24 -15.05
N SER A 360 1.85 -17.43 -15.44
CA SER A 360 0.43 -17.79 -15.50
C SER A 360 0.26 -19.28 -15.35
N ALA A 361 -0.77 -19.71 -14.62
CA ALA A 361 -1.28 -21.06 -14.72
C ALA A 361 -2.32 -21.19 -15.83
N ILE A 362 -2.20 -22.25 -16.63
CA ILE A 362 -3.00 -22.43 -17.86
C ILE A 362 -3.70 -23.78 -17.89
N GLY A 363 -4.89 -23.81 -18.50
CA GLY A 363 -5.58 -25.05 -18.85
C GLY A 363 -4.78 -25.86 -19.86
N THR A 364 -4.73 -27.18 -19.66
CA THR A 364 -3.84 -28.08 -20.43
C THR A 364 -4.57 -29.06 -21.35
N GLY A 365 -5.89 -28.97 -21.43
CA GLY A 365 -6.68 -29.63 -22.48
C GLY A 365 -6.35 -29.05 -23.86
N TYR A 366 -6.46 -29.86 -24.91
CA TYR A 366 -6.18 -29.39 -26.28
C TYR A 366 -7.07 -28.20 -26.67
N ASP A 367 -8.33 -28.24 -26.24
CA ASP A 367 -9.40 -27.24 -26.41
C ASP A 367 -9.23 -26.01 -25.51
N LYS A 368 -8.15 -25.94 -24.72
CA LYS A 368 -7.72 -24.76 -23.97
C LYS A 368 -6.44 -24.21 -24.55
N ILE A 369 -5.53 -25.10 -24.94
CA ILE A 369 -4.25 -24.74 -25.55
C ILE A 369 -4.45 -24.11 -26.93
N GLU A 370 -5.44 -24.55 -27.71
CA GLU A 370 -5.69 -24.03 -29.06
C GLU A 370 -6.22 -22.59 -29.11
N ASP A 371 -6.83 -22.11 -28.02
CA ASP A 371 -7.45 -20.78 -27.97
C ASP A 371 -6.45 -19.64 -27.73
N VAL A 372 -5.20 -19.94 -27.39
CA VAL A 372 -4.15 -18.95 -27.13
C VAL A 372 -2.89 -19.26 -27.93
N ASP A 373 -2.33 -18.25 -28.59
CA ASP A 373 -0.99 -18.33 -29.16
C ASP A 373 0.07 -18.21 -28.04
N TYR A 374 0.40 -19.33 -27.41
CA TYR A 374 1.37 -19.34 -26.31
C TYR A 374 2.79 -19.06 -26.77
N LYS A 375 3.12 -19.25 -28.06
CA LYS A 375 4.41 -18.80 -28.60
C LYS A 375 4.54 -17.29 -28.48
N GLN A 376 3.46 -16.56 -28.77
CA GLN A 376 3.43 -15.11 -28.58
C GLN A 376 3.31 -14.71 -27.12
N ALA A 377 2.55 -15.40 -26.27
CA ALA A 377 2.46 -15.02 -24.86
C ALA A 377 3.78 -15.26 -24.10
N ALA A 378 4.42 -16.42 -24.32
CA ALA A 378 5.59 -16.87 -23.57
C ALA A 378 6.83 -15.98 -23.73
N GLN A 379 6.87 -15.08 -24.72
CA GLN A 379 7.97 -14.12 -24.86
C GLN A 379 8.00 -13.08 -23.71
N TYR A 380 6.86 -12.85 -23.06
CA TYR A 380 6.70 -11.88 -21.98
C TYR A 380 6.72 -12.50 -20.58
N MET A 381 6.61 -13.82 -20.49
CA MET A 381 6.45 -14.55 -19.24
C MET A 381 7.76 -15.24 -18.85
N ASP A 382 8.03 -15.38 -17.56
CA ASP A 382 9.13 -16.17 -17.02
C ASP A 382 8.75 -17.65 -16.99
N TYR A 383 7.55 -17.96 -16.50
CA TYR A 383 7.04 -19.34 -16.38
C TYR A 383 5.58 -19.48 -16.81
N ILE A 384 5.24 -20.67 -17.29
CA ILE A 384 3.89 -21.16 -17.55
C ILE A 384 3.69 -22.37 -16.63
N PHE A 385 2.81 -22.24 -15.65
CA PHE A 385 2.41 -23.31 -14.75
C PHE A 385 1.32 -24.14 -15.43
N ALA A 386 1.71 -25.22 -16.09
CA ALA A 386 0.78 -26.07 -16.81
C ALA A 386 -0.08 -26.86 -15.82
N MET A 387 -1.37 -26.52 -15.68
CA MET A 387 -2.31 -27.18 -14.76
C MET A 387 -2.67 -28.58 -15.25
N THR A 388 -1.71 -29.48 -15.10
CA THR A 388 -1.78 -30.86 -15.59
C THR A 388 -2.40 -31.79 -14.56
N TYR A 389 -3.55 -31.38 -14.07
CA TYR A 389 -4.45 -32.08 -13.16
C TYR A 389 -5.88 -31.75 -13.57
N ASP A 390 -6.88 -32.28 -12.88
CA ASP A 390 -8.29 -32.08 -13.21
C ASP A 390 -8.71 -32.58 -14.60
N PHE A 391 -8.01 -33.58 -15.14
CA PHE A 391 -8.40 -34.24 -16.39
C PHE A 391 -9.71 -35.02 -16.28
N PHE A 392 -9.97 -35.58 -15.10
CA PHE A 392 -11.16 -36.35 -14.74
C PHE A 392 -11.56 -36.03 -13.30
N GLY A 393 -12.85 -36.12 -12.99
CA GLY A 393 -13.35 -35.88 -11.64
C GLY A 393 -14.86 -36.01 -11.48
N GLY A 394 -15.32 -35.79 -10.24
CA GLY A 394 -16.71 -36.01 -9.84
C GLY A 394 -17.75 -35.05 -10.43
N TRP A 395 -17.41 -34.20 -11.39
CA TRP A 395 -18.41 -33.39 -12.14
C TRP A 395 -19.25 -34.25 -13.09
N ASN A 396 -18.77 -35.43 -13.47
CA ASN A 396 -19.53 -36.45 -14.18
C ASN A 396 -19.22 -37.85 -13.60
N ASN A 397 -19.79 -38.90 -14.19
CA ASN A 397 -19.62 -40.29 -13.75
C ASN A 397 -18.60 -41.09 -14.58
N VAL A 398 -17.80 -40.42 -15.43
CA VAL A 398 -16.75 -41.06 -16.23
C VAL A 398 -15.47 -41.08 -15.40
N THR A 399 -15.04 -42.27 -15.01
CA THR A 399 -13.80 -42.48 -14.26
C THR A 399 -12.58 -42.36 -15.15
N GLY A 400 -11.47 -41.88 -14.60
CA GLY A 400 -10.20 -41.78 -15.31
C GLY A 400 -9.11 -41.24 -14.39
N HIS A 401 -7.90 -41.10 -14.91
CA HIS A 401 -6.78 -40.57 -14.13
C HIS A 401 -6.75 -39.04 -14.18
N GLN A 402 -6.93 -38.37 -13.04
CA GLN A 402 -7.07 -36.90 -13.03
C GLN A 402 -5.80 -36.13 -13.38
N THR A 403 -4.62 -36.75 -13.25
CA THR A 403 -3.31 -36.07 -13.37
C THR A 403 -2.23 -36.98 -13.96
N ALA A 404 -2.63 -37.93 -14.81
CA ALA A 404 -1.72 -38.91 -15.39
C ALA A 404 -0.71 -38.29 -16.37
N LEU A 405 0.49 -38.88 -16.39
CA LEU A 405 1.56 -38.48 -17.29
C LEU A 405 1.22 -38.81 -18.76
N TYR A 406 0.73 -40.03 -18.97
CA TYR A 406 0.38 -40.57 -20.28
C TYR A 406 -1.06 -41.10 -20.30
N CYS A 407 -1.55 -41.46 -21.48
CA CYS A 407 -2.84 -42.12 -21.62
C CYS A 407 -2.84 -43.47 -20.92
N GLY A 408 -3.81 -43.70 -20.03
CA GLY A 408 -3.88 -44.93 -19.27
C GLY A 408 -4.44 -46.11 -20.06
N SER A 409 -4.36 -47.28 -19.45
CA SER A 409 -4.88 -48.56 -19.98
C SER A 409 -6.39 -48.56 -20.24
N HIS A 410 -7.13 -47.60 -19.69
CA HIS A 410 -8.56 -47.39 -19.89
C HIS A 410 -8.90 -46.67 -21.20
N LEU A 411 -7.91 -46.10 -21.90
CA LEU A 411 -8.09 -45.40 -23.17
C LEU A 411 -7.55 -46.21 -24.33
N SER A 412 -8.28 -46.24 -25.44
CA SER A 412 -7.75 -46.78 -26.70
C SER A 412 -6.70 -45.85 -27.30
N ALA A 413 -5.89 -46.38 -28.23
CA ALA A 413 -4.89 -45.59 -28.96
C ALA A 413 -5.53 -44.41 -29.74
N GLY A 414 -6.72 -44.64 -30.31
CA GLY A 414 -7.49 -43.61 -31.03
C GLY A 414 -8.04 -42.52 -30.11
N GLU A 415 -8.42 -42.86 -28.88
CA GLU A 415 -8.84 -41.84 -27.90
C GLU A 415 -7.63 -41.02 -27.43
N CYS A 416 -6.50 -41.69 -27.18
CA CYS A 416 -5.29 -41.05 -26.72
C CYS A 416 -4.80 -39.95 -27.68
N ASN A 417 -4.73 -40.26 -28.98
CA ASN A 417 -4.22 -39.35 -30.00
C ASN A 417 -5.29 -38.47 -30.65
N GLY A 418 -6.57 -38.63 -30.28
CA GLY A 418 -7.68 -37.88 -30.84
C GLY A 418 -8.14 -38.31 -32.25
N THR A 419 -7.71 -39.48 -32.75
CA THR A 419 -8.13 -40.00 -34.06
C THR A 419 -9.28 -41.02 -33.98
N GLY A 420 -9.73 -41.35 -32.77
CA GLY A 420 -10.83 -42.26 -32.51
C GLY A 420 -12.20 -41.57 -32.49
N VAL A 421 -13.17 -42.26 -31.90
CA VAL A 421 -14.52 -41.74 -31.65
C VAL A 421 -14.80 -41.62 -30.15
N ASP A 422 -15.77 -40.80 -29.77
CA ASP A 422 -16.28 -40.70 -28.40
C ASP A 422 -17.33 -41.78 -28.08
N ASP A 423 -17.89 -41.76 -26.87
CA ASP A 423 -18.90 -42.74 -26.42
C ASP A 423 -20.21 -42.70 -27.23
N LYS A 424 -20.42 -41.64 -28.04
CA LYS A 424 -21.56 -41.49 -28.95
C LYS A 424 -21.22 -41.92 -30.38
N GLY A 425 -19.98 -42.32 -30.64
CA GLY A 425 -19.48 -42.68 -31.96
C GLY A 425 -19.07 -41.48 -32.83
N GLU A 426 -18.99 -40.28 -32.26
CA GLU A 426 -18.58 -39.07 -32.97
C GLU A 426 -17.05 -38.92 -32.99
N PRO A 427 -16.44 -38.40 -34.07
CA PRO A 427 -14.99 -38.18 -34.11
C PRO A 427 -14.51 -37.32 -32.93
N ARG A 428 -13.45 -37.77 -32.27
CA ARG A 428 -12.77 -36.98 -31.23
C ARG A 428 -12.26 -35.68 -31.86
N LYS A 429 -12.39 -34.58 -31.12
CA LYS A 429 -11.99 -33.24 -31.58
C LYS A 429 -10.51 -32.91 -31.29
N GLY A 430 -9.86 -33.71 -30.45
CA GLY A 430 -8.46 -33.56 -30.10
C GLY A 430 -7.97 -34.70 -29.20
N PRO A 431 -6.69 -34.69 -28.83
CA PRO A 431 -6.07 -35.73 -28.02
C PRO A 431 -6.64 -35.78 -26.60
N ALA A 432 -6.53 -36.93 -25.95
CA ALA A 432 -6.97 -37.10 -24.56
C ALA A 432 -6.18 -36.18 -23.61
N TYR A 433 -6.82 -35.79 -22.51
CA TYR A 433 -6.21 -34.96 -21.46
C TYR A 433 -5.17 -35.75 -20.67
N THR A 434 -3.89 -35.46 -20.92
CA THR A 434 -2.73 -36.02 -20.23
C THR A 434 -1.60 -35.00 -20.22
N ILE A 435 -0.66 -35.11 -19.27
CA ILE A 435 0.52 -34.22 -19.22
C ILE A 435 1.28 -34.24 -20.54
N ASP A 436 1.57 -35.42 -21.07
CA ASP A 436 2.41 -35.55 -22.27
C ASP A 436 1.76 -34.95 -23.51
N ASN A 437 0.45 -35.13 -23.70
CA ASN A 437 -0.28 -34.49 -24.80
C ASN A 437 -0.23 -32.96 -24.67
N ALA A 438 -0.48 -32.43 -23.47
CA ALA A 438 -0.46 -30.99 -23.22
C ALA A 438 0.92 -30.37 -23.50
N ILE A 439 1.97 -30.97 -22.93
CA ILE A 439 3.35 -30.49 -23.09
C ILE A 439 3.78 -30.56 -24.55
N LYS A 440 3.42 -31.64 -25.27
CA LYS A 440 3.69 -31.74 -26.70
C LYS A 440 3.00 -30.64 -27.50
N LEU A 441 1.74 -30.32 -27.21
CA LEU A 441 1.02 -29.23 -27.90
C LEU A 441 1.69 -27.87 -27.68
N LEU A 442 2.06 -27.54 -26.44
CA LEU A 442 2.76 -26.28 -26.12
C LEU A 442 4.14 -26.20 -26.78
N LEU A 443 4.92 -27.29 -26.76
CA LEU A 443 6.21 -27.37 -27.46
C LEU A 443 6.05 -27.27 -28.98
N GLN A 444 5.01 -27.87 -29.56
CA GLN A 444 4.69 -27.78 -31.00
C GLN A 444 4.28 -26.37 -31.42
N GLN A 445 3.58 -25.62 -30.55
CA GLN A 445 3.33 -24.20 -30.79
C GLN A 445 4.64 -23.37 -30.77
N GLY A 446 5.70 -23.86 -30.11
CA GLY A 446 7.01 -23.21 -30.03
C GLY A 446 7.28 -22.53 -28.69
N VAL A 447 6.58 -22.91 -27.63
CA VAL A 447 6.87 -22.44 -26.27
C VAL A 447 8.24 -22.96 -25.82
N PRO A 448 9.14 -22.12 -25.27
CA PRO A 448 10.42 -22.58 -24.77
C PRO A 448 10.25 -23.58 -23.62
N SER A 449 10.85 -24.76 -23.73
CA SER A 449 10.68 -25.85 -22.74
C SER A 449 10.97 -25.41 -21.31
N LYS A 450 11.99 -24.56 -21.10
CA LYS A 450 12.40 -24.06 -19.79
C LYS A 450 11.38 -23.14 -19.11
N LYS A 451 10.39 -22.63 -19.82
CA LYS A 451 9.29 -21.86 -19.23
C LYS A 451 8.14 -22.76 -18.79
N LEU A 452 8.06 -24.00 -19.25
CA LEU A 452 6.98 -24.93 -18.90
C LEU A 452 7.27 -25.60 -17.55
N VAL A 453 6.37 -25.43 -16.58
CA VAL A 453 6.45 -26.04 -15.24
C VAL A 453 5.27 -27.00 -15.11
N VAL A 454 5.55 -28.29 -14.83
CA VAL A 454 4.53 -29.35 -14.80
C VAL A 454 3.83 -29.41 -13.45
N GLY A 455 2.50 -29.52 -13.47
CA GLY A 455 1.67 -29.60 -12.27
C GLY A 455 1.67 -30.98 -11.59
N THR A 456 1.71 -30.94 -10.26
CA THR A 456 1.53 -32.08 -9.36
C THR A 456 0.31 -31.84 -8.46
N ALA A 457 -0.49 -32.87 -8.23
CA ALA A 457 -1.71 -32.74 -7.43
C ALA A 457 -1.46 -33.23 -6.00
N MET A 458 -1.56 -32.33 -5.02
CA MET A 458 -1.55 -32.67 -3.59
C MET A 458 -2.95 -33.08 -3.09
N TYR A 459 -3.80 -33.55 -4.00
CA TYR A 459 -5.17 -33.99 -3.75
C TYR A 459 -5.56 -35.12 -4.72
N GLY A 460 -6.66 -35.77 -4.40
CA GLY A 460 -7.35 -36.73 -5.25
C GLY A 460 -8.73 -36.26 -5.66
N ARG A 461 -9.16 -36.71 -6.84
CA ARG A 461 -10.57 -36.63 -7.26
C ARG A 461 -11.19 -38.01 -7.26
N GLY A 462 -12.47 -38.10 -6.91
CA GLY A 462 -13.09 -39.40 -6.73
C GLY A 462 -14.58 -39.49 -6.91
N TRP A 463 -15.03 -40.73 -6.99
CA TRP A 463 -16.41 -41.15 -7.21
C TRP A 463 -16.83 -42.19 -6.19
N GLU A 464 -18.14 -42.39 -6.07
CA GLU A 464 -18.76 -43.56 -5.46
C GLU A 464 -19.43 -44.43 -6.53
N GLY A 465 -19.81 -45.66 -6.18
CA GLY A 465 -20.54 -46.57 -7.08
C GLY A 465 -19.71 -47.24 -8.18
N VAL A 466 -18.39 -47.12 -8.15
CA VAL A 466 -17.46 -47.76 -9.09
C VAL A 466 -17.25 -49.21 -8.69
N TYR A 467 -18.13 -50.11 -9.13
CA TYR A 467 -18.11 -51.51 -8.73
C TYR A 467 -17.41 -52.44 -9.75
N PRO A 468 -16.71 -53.51 -9.31
CA PRO A 468 -15.96 -54.38 -10.20
C PRO A 468 -16.79 -55.01 -11.33
N GLN A 469 -18.04 -55.39 -11.05
CA GLN A 469 -18.93 -56.01 -12.03
C GLN A 469 -19.31 -55.10 -13.21
N ASN A 470 -19.08 -53.79 -13.07
CA ASN A 470 -19.38 -52.80 -14.11
C ASN A 470 -18.14 -52.40 -14.92
N ALA A 471 -16.96 -52.93 -14.60
CA ALA A 471 -15.73 -52.63 -15.32
C ALA A 471 -15.72 -53.35 -16.68
N THR A 472 -15.42 -52.61 -17.76
CA THR A 472 -15.27 -53.22 -19.09
C THR A 472 -13.94 -53.94 -19.28
N ILE A 473 -12.90 -53.54 -18.52
CA ILE A 473 -11.64 -54.27 -18.38
C ILE A 473 -11.57 -54.81 -16.95
N ALA A 474 -11.46 -56.13 -16.81
CA ALA A 474 -11.37 -56.78 -15.51
C ALA A 474 -10.23 -56.18 -14.66
N ASP A 475 -10.52 -55.92 -13.39
CA ASP A 475 -9.60 -55.31 -12.42
C ASP A 475 -9.09 -53.90 -12.77
N ASN A 476 -9.72 -53.20 -13.71
CA ASN A 476 -9.43 -51.80 -14.00
C ASN A 476 -10.60 -50.90 -13.58
N PRO A 477 -10.53 -50.23 -12.41
CA PRO A 477 -11.64 -49.41 -11.93
C PRO A 477 -11.87 -48.16 -12.77
N MET A 478 -10.90 -47.73 -13.58
CA MET A 478 -11.06 -46.60 -14.51
C MET A 478 -11.96 -46.93 -15.70
N THR A 479 -12.43 -48.19 -15.82
CA THR A 479 -13.36 -48.64 -16.85
C THR A 479 -14.75 -48.98 -16.31
N ALA A 480 -15.01 -48.69 -15.04
CA ALA A 480 -16.32 -48.83 -14.42
C ALA A 480 -16.91 -47.43 -14.16
N PRO A 481 -18.17 -47.16 -14.55
CA PRO A 481 -18.78 -45.86 -14.31
C PRO A 481 -18.96 -45.59 -12.80
N GLY A 482 -18.82 -44.32 -12.41
CA GLY A 482 -19.25 -43.84 -11.10
C GLY A 482 -20.76 -43.64 -11.02
N ASN A 483 -21.25 -43.32 -9.83
CA ASN A 483 -22.66 -43.00 -9.58
C ASN A 483 -22.80 -41.80 -8.62
N GLY A 484 -21.84 -40.89 -8.64
CA GLY A 484 -21.80 -39.70 -7.78
C GLY A 484 -20.39 -39.36 -7.32
N LYS A 485 -20.26 -38.14 -6.79
CA LYS A 485 -19.03 -37.61 -6.19
C LYS A 485 -18.63 -38.41 -4.95
N LEU A 486 -17.33 -38.59 -4.74
CA LEU A 486 -16.79 -39.05 -3.46
C LEU A 486 -17.34 -38.20 -2.31
N THR A 487 -17.90 -38.84 -1.28
CA THR A 487 -18.29 -38.18 -0.04
C THR A 487 -17.35 -38.54 1.11
N GLY A 488 -17.23 -37.64 2.08
CA GLY A 488 -16.42 -37.82 3.29
C GLY A 488 -16.56 -36.64 4.25
N THR A 489 -15.69 -36.62 5.24
CA THR A 489 -15.66 -35.60 6.30
C THR A 489 -14.47 -34.65 6.13
N LYS A 490 -14.53 -33.47 6.76
CA LYS A 490 -13.42 -32.50 6.73
C LYS A 490 -12.18 -33.06 7.44
N GLU A 491 -12.38 -33.89 8.47
CA GLU A 491 -11.31 -34.62 9.17
C GLU A 491 -10.58 -35.63 8.26
N GLN A 492 -11.25 -36.09 7.20
CA GLN A 492 -10.65 -36.92 6.16
C GLN A 492 -9.98 -36.09 5.04
N GLY A 493 -10.03 -34.76 5.10
CA GLY A 493 -9.58 -33.88 4.03
C GLY A 493 -10.58 -33.74 2.89
N VAL A 494 -11.87 -34.09 3.09
CA VAL A 494 -12.93 -33.85 2.10
C VAL A 494 -13.59 -32.50 2.39
N TRP A 495 -13.04 -31.44 1.80
CA TRP A 495 -13.56 -30.07 1.92
C TRP A 495 -14.73 -29.79 0.97
N GLU A 496 -14.72 -30.45 -0.19
CA GLU A 496 -15.77 -30.44 -1.21
C GLU A 496 -16.03 -31.88 -1.66
N ALA A 497 -17.29 -32.23 -1.91
CA ALA A 497 -17.62 -33.54 -2.48
C ALA A 497 -16.89 -33.76 -3.82
N GLY A 498 -16.27 -34.92 -3.97
CA GLY A 498 -15.49 -35.30 -5.15
C GLY A 498 -14.01 -34.95 -5.07
N VAL A 499 -13.55 -34.28 -4.01
CA VAL A 499 -12.15 -33.87 -3.79
C VAL A 499 -11.69 -34.30 -2.40
N ILE A 500 -10.46 -34.79 -2.29
CA ILE A 500 -9.85 -35.19 -1.00
C ILE A 500 -8.36 -34.84 -0.95
N ASP A 501 -7.90 -34.24 0.14
CA ASP A 501 -6.48 -33.92 0.34
C ASP A 501 -5.59 -35.18 0.28
N TYR A 502 -4.37 -35.07 -0.25
CA TYR A 502 -3.43 -36.19 -0.28
C TYR A 502 -3.16 -36.74 1.14
N LYS A 503 -2.95 -35.88 2.13
CA LYS A 503 -2.76 -36.29 3.55
C LYS A 503 -3.96 -37.11 4.08
N GLY A 504 -5.16 -36.83 3.57
CA GLY A 504 -6.38 -37.59 3.83
C GLY A 504 -6.33 -38.97 3.18
N ILE A 505 -6.00 -39.04 1.89
CA ILE A 505 -5.83 -40.31 1.16
C ILE A 505 -4.77 -41.18 1.85
N LYS A 506 -3.63 -40.59 2.23
CA LYS A 506 -2.55 -41.28 2.94
C LYS A 506 -3.03 -41.91 4.24
N SER A 507 -3.78 -41.15 5.04
CA SER A 507 -4.22 -41.57 6.38
C SER A 507 -5.37 -42.58 6.35
N TYR A 508 -6.33 -42.40 5.43
CA TYR A 508 -7.60 -43.14 5.47
C TYR A 508 -7.75 -44.20 4.38
N MET A 509 -6.87 -44.25 3.37
CA MET A 509 -6.98 -45.20 2.26
C MET A 509 -5.67 -45.94 1.96
N ILE A 510 -4.51 -45.28 2.01
CA ILE A 510 -3.21 -45.90 1.65
C ILE A 510 -2.56 -46.59 2.87
N GLY A 511 -2.52 -45.90 4.02
CA GLY A 511 -1.79 -46.35 5.20
C GLY A 511 -0.27 -46.11 5.14
N ALA A 512 0.42 -46.35 6.25
CA ALA A 512 1.85 -46.05 6.40
C ALA A 512 2.74 -46.75 5.36
N ASN A 513 2.47 -48.02 5.05
CA ASN A 513 3.29 -48.87 4.19
C ASN A 513 2.64 -49.15 2.82
N GLU A 514 1.72 -48.29 2.37
CA GLU A 514 0.99 -48.44 1.10
C GLU A 514 0.18 -49.74 0.98
N GLN A 515 -0.16 -50.35 2.12
CA GLN A 515 -0.84 -51.64 2.16
C GLN A 515 -2.34 -51.58 1.83
N GLY A 516 -2.92 -50.38 1.77
CA GLY A 516 -4.36 -50.19 1.72
C GLY A 516 -5.01 -50.34 3.10
N VAL A 517 -5.86 -49.40 3.49
CA VAL A 517 -6.58 -49.43 4.78
C VAL A 517 -8.07 -49.13 4.57
N ASN A 518 -8.90 -49.44 5.57
CA ASN A 518 -10.34 -49.20 5.53
C ASN A 518 -11.05 -49.80 4.30
N GLY A 519 -10.57 -50.96 3.84
CA GLY A 519 -11.11 -51.68 2.68
C GLY A 519 -10.71 -51.11 1.32
N PHE A 520 -9.83 -50.12 1.27
CA PHE A 520 -9.22 -49.64 0.02
C PHE A 520 -8.02 -50.49 -0.36
N GLU A 521 -7.87 -50.75 -1.66
CA GLU A 521 -6.64 -51.25 -2.27
C GLU A 521 -5.90 -50.10 -2.95
N VAL A 522 -4.57 -50.12 -2.91
CA VAL A 522 -3.71 -49.16 -3.61
C VAL A 522 -3.38 -49.73 -4.99
N GLY A 523 -3.66 -48.95 -6.03
CA GLY A 523 -3.43 -49.34 -7.41
C GLY A 523 -2.61 -48.31 -8.19
N TYR A 524 -1.98 -48.79 -9.26
CA TYR A 524 -1.14 -47.98 -10.13
C TYR A 524 -1.30 -48.46 -11.58
N ASP A 525 -1.53 -47.53 -12.50
CA ASP A 525 -1.51 -47.77 -13.94
C ASP A 525 -0.12 -47.44 -14.48
N ASP A 526 0.68 -48.48 -14.75
CA ASP A 526 2.05 -48.34 -15.26
C ASP A 526 2.11 -47.65 -16.64
N GLN A 527 1.06 -47.77 -17.46
CA GLN A 527 1.02 -47.08 -18.75
C GLN A 527 0.80 -45.58 -18.55
N ALA A 528 -0.16 -45.22 -17.68
CA ALA A 528 -0.50 -43.84 -17.40
C ALA A 528 0.56 -43.11 -16.54
N GLN A 529 1.34 -43.88 -15.76
CA GLN A 529 2.01 -43.42 -14.56
C GLN A 529 1.04 -42.73 -13.58
N GLY A 530 -0.14 -43.33 -13.40
CA GLY A 530 -1.26 -42.77 -12.63
C GLY A 530 -1.63 -43.65 -11.43
N ALA A 531 -1.81 -43.03 -10.25
CA ALA A 531 -2.17 -43.74 -9.02
C ALA A 531 -3.66 -43.63 -8.70
N TYR A 532 -4.17 -44.65 -8.02
CA TYR A 532 -5.53 -44.67 -7.51
C TYR A 532 -5.66 -45.51 -6.24
N VAL A 533 -6.73 -45.27 -5.47
CA VAL A 533 -7.18 -46.16 -4.41
C VAL A 533 -8.62 -46.55 -4.67
N TRP A 534 -8.95 -47.82 -4.46
CA TRP A 534 -10.28 -48.35 -4.77
C TRP A 534 -10.82 -49.22 -3.65
N ASN A 535 -12.03 -48.95 -3.21
CA ASN A 535 -12.75 -49.84 -2.31
C ASN A 535 -13.84 -50.55 -3.10
N ARG A 536 -13.57 -51.80 -3.47
CA ARG A 536 -14.47 -52.64 -4.30
C ARG A 536 -15.85 -52.85 -3.70
N SER A 537 -15.96 -52.81 -2.37
CA SER A 537 -17.21 -53.08 -1.65
C SER A 537 -18.12 -51.85 -1.59
N THR A 538 -17.55 -50.65 -1.48
CA THR A 538 -18.31 -49.39 -1.44
C THR A 538 -18.36 -48.68 -2.79
N GLY A 539 -17.55 -49.13 -3.75
CA GLY A 539 -17.37 -48.50 -5.04
C GLY A 539 -16.69 -47.13 -4.96
N LYS A 540 -16.02 -46.81 -3.85
CA LYS A 540 -15.24 -45.56 -3.73
C LYS A 540 -13.95 -45.68 -4.51
N LEU A 541 -13.75 -44.81 -5.49
CA LEU A 541 -12.53 -44.72 -6.29
C LEU A 541 -11.98 -43.29 -6.16
N ILE A 542 -10.68 -43.18 -5.90
CA ILE A 542 -9.96 -41.90 -5.92
C ILE A 542 -8.74 -42.02 -6.84
N THR A 543 -8.60 -41.11 -7.79
CA THR A 543 -7.39 -40.91 -8.60
C THR A 543 -6.58 -39.72 -8.04
N TYR A 544 -5.27 -39.87 -7.92
CA TYR A 544 -4.41 -38.89 -7.25
C TYR A 544 -2.95 -39.01 -7.73
N ASP A 545 -2.12 -38.07 -7.30
CA ASP A 545 -0.67 -38.18 -7.45
C ASP A 545 -0.07 -38.91 -6.24
N SER A 546 0.71 -39.96 -6.47
CA SER A 546 1.49 -40.68 -5.45
C SER A 546 2.96 -40.29 -5.54
N PRO A 547 3.79 -40.60 -4.53
CA PRO A 547 5.24 -40.44 -4.65
C PRO A 547 5.83 -41.11 -5.90
N ARG A 548 5.26 -42.24 -6.35
CA ARG A 548 5.68 -42.93 -7.57
C ARG A 548 5.37 -42.12 -8.85
N SER A 549 4.14 -41.61 -9.00
CA SER A 549 3.77 -40.81 -10.18
C SER A 549 4.48 -39.46 -10.22
N VAL A 550 4.65 -38.81 -9.06
CA VAL A 550 5.37 -37.54 -8.97
C VAL A 550 6.85 -37.70 -9.33
N LYS A 551 7.49 -38.80 -8.93
CA LYS A 551 8.85 -39.13 -9.39
C LYS A 551 8.92 -39.30 -10.91
N ALA A 552 7.93 -39.98 -11.50
CA ALA A 552 7.84 -40.11 -12.96
C ALA A 552 7.68 -38.74 -13.66
N LYS A 553 6.88 -37.82 -13.09
CA LYS A 553 6.77 -36.44 -13.58
C LYS A 553 8.09 -35.68 -13.50
N GLY A 554 8.82 -35.78 -12.39
CA GLY A 554 10.15 -35.18 -12.25
C GLY A 554 11.15 -35.73 -13.28
N GLN A 555 11.14 -37.04 -13.51
CA GLN A 555 11.97 -37.68 -14.55
C GLN A 555 11.57 -37.20 -15.95
N TYR A 556 10.27 -37.05 -16.22
CA TYR A 556 9.76 -36.49 -17.47
C TYR A 556 10.21 -35.04 -17.69
N VAL A 557 10.15 -34.21 -16.64
CA VAL A 557 10.66 -32.82 -16.65
C VAL A 557 12.13 -32.78 -17.03
N ARG A 558 12.96 -33.66 -16.46
CA ARG A 558 14.38 -33.76 -16.80
C ARG A 558 14.58 -34.24 -18.24
N ALA A 559 13.87 -35.28 -18.66
CA ALA A 559 13.99 -35.87 -20.00
C ALA A 559 13.59 -34.88 -21.12
N ASN A 560 12.64 -34.00 -20.86
CA ASN A 560 12.15 -33.00 -21.82
C ASN A 560 12.73 -31.60 -21.61
N ASN A 561 13.72 -31.45 -20.72
CA ASN A 561 14.37 -30.17 -20.41
C ASN A 561 13.38 -29.05 -20.05
N LEU A 562 12.37 -29.38 -19.24
CA LEU A 562 11.34 -28.45 -18.79
C LEU A 562 11.85 -27.56 -17.64
N GLY A 563 11.04 -26.57 -17.24
CA GLY A 563 11.37 -25.57 -16.21
C GLY A 563 11.32 -26.10 -14.77
N GLY A 564 10.47 -27.08 -14.48
CA GLY A 564 10.37 -27.66 -13.14
C GLY A 564 9.01 -28.31 -12.84
N LEU A 565 8.70 -28.39 -11.54
CA LEU A 565 7.42 -28.86 -11.01
C LEU A 565 6.76 -27.77 -10.15
N PHE A 566 5.44 -27.72 -10.16
CA PHE A 566 4.67 -26.97 -9.16
C PHE A 566 3.52 -27.82 -8.60
N ALA A 567 2.93 -27.40 -7.48
CA ALA A 567 1.88 -28.15 -6.80
C ALA A 567 0.66 -27.33 -6.40
N TRP A 568 -0.52 -27.94 -6.49
CA TRP A 568 -1.78 -27.47 -5.91
C TRP A 568 -2.32 -28.52 -4.93
N GLU A 569 -2.65 -28.22 -3.67
CA GLU A 569 -2.28 -27.04 -2.86
C GLU A 569 -1.44 -27.47 -1.65
N ILE A 570 -0.52 -26.61 -1.19
CA ILE A 570 0.54 -27.01 -0.24
C ILE A 570 0.01 -27.49 1.11
N ASP A 571 -1.17 -27.02 1.54
CA ASP A 571 -1.77 -27.43 2.80
C ASP A 571 -2.32 -28.86 2.77
N ALA A 572 -2.57 -29.42 1.59
CA ALA A 572 -3.15 -30.74 1.40
C ALA A 572 -2.08 -31.87 1.43
N ASP A 573 -0.80 -31.51 1.38
CA ASP A 573 0.32 -32.44 1.50
C ASP A 573 0.67 -32.75 2.96
N ASN A 574 1.34 -33.88 3.17
CA ASN A 574 2.00 -34.24 4.43
C ASN A 574 3.54 -34.21 4.30
N GLY A 575 4.06 -33.76 3.15
CA GLY A 575 5.46 -33.77 2.78
C GLY A 575 5.84 -34.84 1.75
N ASP A 576 5.05 -35.92 1.60
CA ASP A 576 5.39 -37.01 0.67
C ASP A 576 5.44 -36.55 -0.79
N ILE A 577 4.51 -35.68 -1.19
CA ILE A 577 4.42 -35.21 -2.57
C ILE A 577 5.54 -34.23 -2.87
N LEU A 578 5.79 -33.25 -1.99
CA LEU A 578 6.90 -32.32 -2.18
C LEU A 578 8.26 -33.04 -2.15
N ASN A 579 8.44 -34.02 -1.25
CA ASN A 579 9.62 -34.87 -1.24
C ASN A 579 9.81 -35.60 -2.58
N ALA A 580 8.73 -36.18 -3.11
CA ALA A 580 8.76 -36.88 -4.40
C ALA A 580 9.04 -35.95 -5.58
N MET A 581 8.64 -34.67 -5.53
CA MET A 581 9.01 -33.67 -6.54
C MET A 581 10.52 -33.51 -6.59
N HIS A 582 11.17 -33.30 -5.44
CA HIS A 582 12.62 -33.17 -5.34
C HIS A 582 13.35 -34.44 -5.81
N GLU A 583 12.93 -35.60 -5.31
CA GLU A 583 13.51 -36.90 -5.67
C GLU A 583 13.35 -37.20 -7.17
N GLY A 584 12.19 -36.90 -7.75
CA GLY A 584 11.93 -37.05 -9.19
C GLY A 584 12.79 -36.15 -10.05
N LEU A 585 13.10 -34.95 -9.55
CA LEU A 585 14.01 -34.00 -10.18
C LEU A 585 15.49 -34.37 -9.96
N GLY A 586 15.79 -35.49 -9.31
CA GLY A 586 17.13 -36.04 -9.14
C GLY A 586 17.88 -35.54 -7.90
N ALA A 587 17.21 -34.84 -6.98
CA ALA A 587 17.80 -34.58 -5.67
C ALA A 587 17.85 -35.86 -4.84
N SER A 588 18.92 -36.01 -4.05
CA SER A 588 19.05 -37.10 -3.09
C SER A 588 18.70 -36.59 -1.69
N ASP A 589 18.03 -37.43 -0.90
CA ASP A 589 17.76 -37.25 0.53
C ASP A 589 19.03 -37.48 1.36
N THR A 590 20.07 -36.73 1.03
CA THR A 590 21.30 -36.67 1.83
C THR A 590 21.12 -35.56 2.85
N PRO A 591 21.54 -35.73 4.11
CA PRO A 591 21.46 -34.67 5.10
C PRO A 591 22.09 -33.39 4.55
N VAL A 592 21.23 -32.42 4.24
CA VAL A 592 21.65 -31.13 3.73
C VAL A 592 21.89 -30.24 4.92
N ASP A 593 23.08 -29.67 4.93
CA ASP A 593 23.41 -28.60 5.84
C ASP A 593 22.66 -27.36 5.36
N ARG A 594 21.75 -26.80 6.16
CA ARG A 594 21.00 -25.62 5.73
C ARG A 594 21.82 -24.37 6.00
N ALA A 595 21.63 -23.37 5.15
CA ALA A 595 22.35 -22.12 5.33
C ALA A 595 21.90 -21.41 6.63
N PRO A 596 22.81 -20.73 7.35
CA PRO A 596 22.46 -19.96 8.53
C PRO A 596 21.35 -18.94 8.29
N VAL A 597 20.39 -18.85 9.20
CA VAL A 597 19.38 -17.78 9.19
C VAL A 597 20.00 -16.52 9.81
N VAL A 598 20.13 -15.45 9.02
CA VAL A 598 20.79 -14.20 9.41
C VAL A 598 19.79 -13.06 9.52
N THR A 599 19.79 -12.37 10.66
CA THR A 599 19.12 -11.09 10.86
C THR A 599 20.15 -9.97 10.79
N LEU A 600 19.93 -9.00 9.90
CA LEU A 600 20.79 -7.85 9.71
C LEU A 600 19.95 -6.64 9.26
N VAL A 601 20.31 -5.45 9.73
CA VAL A 601 19.69 -4.20 9.28
C VAL A 601 19.95 -3.97 7.78
N SER A 602 19.00 -3.40 7.05
CA SER A 602 19.16 -3.13 5.62
C SER A 602 20.07 -1.93 5.32
N GLU A 603 20.17 -0.99 6.27
CA GLU A 603 20.99 0.22 6.10
C GLU A 603 21.43 0.86 7.42
N VAL A 604 22.49 1.66 7.35
CA VAL A 604 23.01 2.47 8.46
C VAL A 604 23.42 3.85 7.93
N THR A 605 23.16 4.91 8.69
CA THR A 605 23.60 6.27 8.37
C THR A 605 24.75 6.65 9.32
N ILE A 606 25.83 7.22 8.79
CA ILE A 606 27.02 7.64 9.55
C ILE A 606 27.39 9.06 9.12
N ASP A 607 27.65 9.97 10.05
CA ASP A 607 28.16 11.29 9.69
C ASP A 607 29.59 11.21 9.11
N SER A 608 29.91 12.11 8.19
CA SER A 608 31.21 12.25 7.55
C SER A 608 32.35 12.25 8.58
N GLY A 609 33.30 11.31 8.42
CA GLY A 609 34.43 11.12 9.34
C GLY A 609 34.07 10.50 10.71
N LYS A 610 32.84 10.05 10.95
CA LYS A 610 32.42 9.36 12.18
C LYS A 610 32.39 7.84 12.01
N SER A 611 32.03 7.13 13.07
CA SER A 611 31.89 5.68 13.05
C SER A 611 30.57 5.23 13.66
N ALA A 612 30.01 4.14 13.15
CA ALA A 612 28.84 3.46 13.69
C ALA A 612 29.11 1.97 13.88
N THR A 613 28.37 1.33 14.77
CA THR A 613 28.43 -0.13 14.95
C THR A 613 27.24 -0.77 14.25
N VAL A 614 27.52 -1.79 13.43
CA VAL A 614 26.50 -2.61 12.77
C VAL A 614 26.59 -4.01 13.38
N SER A 615 25.47 -4.58 13.79
CA SER A 615 25.40 -5.90 14.41
C SER A 615 24.46 -6.83 13.66
N ALA A 616 24.79 -8.11 13.64
CA ALA A 616 23.99 -9.18 13.07
C ALA A 616 23.69 -10.24 14.14
N THR A 617 22.59 -10.97 13.98
CA THR A 617 22.38 -12.25 14.66
C THR A 617 22.27 -13.34 13.62
N ALA A 618 22.82 -14.52 13.92
CA ALA A 618 22.67 -15.66 13.04
C ALA A 618 22.57 -16.95 13.83
N THR A 619 21.73 -17.86 13.34
CA THR A 619 21.57 -19.21 13.88
C THR A 619 21.56 -20.20 12.74
N ASP A 620 22.27 -21.30 12.92
CA ASP A 620 22.21 -22.42 12.00
C ASP A 620 21.02 -23.33 12.33
N PRO A 621 20.20 -23.75 11.36
CA PRO A 621 19.06 -24.63 11.61
C PRO A 621 19.42 -25.99 12.24
N GLU A 622 20.64 -26.49 12.00
CA GLU A 622 21.16 -27.72 12.60
C GLU A 622 21.91 -27.46 13.93
N GLY A 623 21.95 -26.21 14.39
CA GLY A 623 22.62 -25.80 15.62
C GLY A 623 24.15 -25.72 15.51
N LYS A 624 24.70 -25.67 14.29
CA LYS A 624 26.14 -25.48 14.08
C LYS A 624 26.61 -24.09 14.49
N ALA A 625 27.88 -24.01 14.85
CA ALA A 625 28.52 -22.73 15.13
C ALA A 625 28.68 -21.93 13.83
N VAL A 626 28.35 -20.64 13.89
CA VAL A 626 28.45 -19.73 12.75
C VAL A 626 29.60 -18.74 12.94
N SER A 627 30.21 -18.34 11.83
CA SER A 627 31.29 -17.37 11.75
C SER A 627 30.85 -16.16 10.92
N PHE A 628 31.39 -14.99 11.24
CA PHE A 628 31.03 -13.71 10.63
C PHE A 628 32.25 -13.11 9.96
N GLN A 629 32.10 -12.71 8.69
CA GLN A 629 33.13 -12.02 7.94
C GLN A 629 32.52 -10.76 7.32
N TRP A 630 33.08 -9.61 7.68
CA TRP A 630 32.66 -8.32 7.16
C TRP A 630 33.62 -7.82 6.09
N SER A 631 33.09 -7.26 5.02
CA SER A 631 33.84 -6.55 3.98
C SER A 631 33.08 -5.29 3.57
N ALA A 632 33.77 -4.24 3.15
CA ALA A 632 33.12 -3.00 2.74
C ALA A 632 33.81 -2.39 1.53
N ASP A 633 33.15 -1.39 0.94
CA ASP A 633 33.74 -0.47 -0.01
C ASP A 633 35.11 0.06 0.50
N PRO A 634 36.17 0.15 -0.33
CA PRO A 634 37.50 0.59 0.09
C PRO A 634 37.56 1.93 0.82
N ALA A 635 36.56 2.80 0.62
CA ALA A 635 36.48 4.08 1.31
C ALA A 635 36.05 3.96 2.78
N LEU A 636 35.41 2.84 3.17
CA LEU A 636 35.02 2.55 4.55
C LEU A 636 36.14 1.81 5.28
N THR A 637 36.45 2.24 6.50
CA THR A 637 37.40 1.53 7.35
C THR A 637 36.66 0.65 8.35
N LEU A 638 36.91 -0.65 8.32
CA LEU A 638 36.29 -1.62 9.22
C LEU A 638 37.22 -2.01 10.36
N THR A 639 36.66 -2.06 11.57
CA THR A 639 37.33 -2.62 12.76
C THR A 639 36.44 -3.74 13.30
N ALA A 640 36.86 -5.00 13.17
CA ALA A 640 35.98 -6.16 13.38
C ALA A 640 36.07 -6.77 14.79
N ASN A 641 34.93 -7.24 15.32
CA ASN A 641 34.88 -8.29 16.34
C ASN A 641 33.57 -9.12 16.24
N GLY A 642 33.61 -10.22 15.47
CA GLY A 642 32.54 -11.23 15.41
C GLY A 642 31.22 -10.75 14.79
N ALA A 643 30.12 -10.93 15.52
CA ALA A 643 28.76 -10.62 15.07
C ALA A 643 28.49 -9.11 14.89
N SER A 644 29.42 -8.25 15.35
CA SER A 644 29.34 -6.79 15.21
C SER A 644 30.60 -6.22 14.55
N VAL A 645 30.44 -5.14 13.79
CA VAL A 645 31.53 -4.41 13.15
C VAL A 645 31.41 -2.92 13.41
N SER A 646 32.53 -2.27 13.73
CA SER A 646 32.61 -0.81 13.74
C SER A 646 33.03 -0.33 12.35
N VAL A 647 32.19 0.50 11.75
CA VAL A 647 32.37 1.06 10.41
C VAL A 647 32.73 2.53 10.57
N ALA A 648 33.93 2.93 10.16
CA ALA A 648 34.34 4.32 10.09
C ALA A 648 34.15 4.87 8.67
N ALA A 649 33.36 5.93 8.57
CA ALA A 649 33.04 6.61 7.33
C ALA A 649 34.17 7.55 6.89
N PRO A 650 34.43 7.66 5.58
CA PRO A 650 35.35 8.68 5.06
C PRO A 650 34.79 10.08 5.28
N THR A 651 35.65 11.08 5.13
CA THR A 651 35.19 12.46 5.01
C THR A 651 34.66 12.70 3.61
N VAL A 652 33.39 13.05 3.49
CA VAL A 652 32.71 13.40 2.24
C VAL A 652 32.13 14.82 2.32
N THR A 653 32.00 15.48 1.17
CA THR A 653 31.40 16.83 1.02
C THR A 653 29.99 16.80 0.44
N VAL A 654 29.54 15.66 -0.07
CA VAL A 654 28.17 15.36 -0.49
C VAL A 654 27.75 14.03 0.09
N ASP A 655 26.47 13.86 0.38
CA ASP A 655 25.93 12.59 0.85
C ASP A 655 26.34 11.47 -0.11
N SER A 656 27.02 10.48 0.44
CA SER A 656 27.63 9.40 -0.34
C SER A 656 27.10 8.06 0.16
N VAL A 657 26.91 7.12 -0.76
CA VAL A 657 26.41 5.78 -0.43
C VAL A 657 27.52 4.77 -0.68
N TYR A 658 27.80 3.94 0.31
CA TYR A 658 28.75 2.84 0.27
C TYR A 658 28.03 1.53 0.60
N THR A 659 28.70 0.41 0.32
CA THR A 659 28.19 -0.93 0.63
C THR A 659 29.03 -1.57 1.71
N LEU A 660 28.37 -2.05 2.77
CA LEU A 660 28.92 -2.99 3.74
C LEU A 660 28.31 -4.36 3.46
N SER A 661 29.14 -5.39 3.37
CA SER A 661 28.71 -6.76 3.16
C SER A 661 29.06 -7.60 4.39
N LEU A 662 28.09 -8.39 4.82
CA LEU A 662 28.26 -9.46 5.80
C LEU A 662 28.17 -10.80 5.09
N LYS A 663 29.15 -11.65 5.36
CA LYS A 663 29.11 -13.06 5.04
C LYS A 663 29.05 -13.85 6.34
N VAL A 664 28.02 -14.68 6.50
CA VAL A 664 27.89 -15.63 7.61
C VAL A 664 28.10 -17.04 7.10
N SER A 665 28.92 -17.84 7.77
CA SER A 665 29.17 -19.23 7.38
C SER A 665 29.15 -20.19 8.57
N ASP A 666 28.53 -21.35 8.39
CA ASP A 666 28.58 -22.53 9.27
C ASP A 666 29.79 -23.44 8.99
N GLY A 667 30.68 -23.04 8.06
CA GLY A 667 31.82 -23.81 7.57
C GLY A 667 31.56 -24.60 6.27
N LYS A 668 30.31 -24.66 5.78
CA LYS A 668 29.92 -25.29 4.52
C LYS A 668 29.05 -24.40 3.65
N ASN A 669 28.01 -23.81 4.22
CA ASN A 669 27.13 -22.84 3.59
C ASN A 669 27.57 -21.42 3.92
N GLU A 670 27.17 -20.50 3.05
CA GLU A 670 27.49 -19.08 3.18
C GLU A 670 26.25 -18.25 2.84
N VAL A 671 25.90 -17.35 3.76
CA VAL A 671 24.82 -16.39 3.58
C VAL A 671 25.42 -15.01 3.50
N ASN A 672 25.22 -14.36 2.35
CA ASN A 672 25.65 -12.99 2.13
C ASN A 672 24.46 -12.05 2.37
N ARG A 673 24.73 -10.96 3.07
CA ARG A 673 23.82 -9.84 3.30
C ARG A 673 24.57 -8.54 3.04
N GLN A 674 23.85 -7.54 2.58
CA GLN A 674 24.40 -6.20 2.35
C GLN A 674 23.64 -5.19 3.19
N VAL A 675 24.39 -4.20 3.68
CA VAL A 675 23.90 -3.04 4.41
C VAL A 675 24.31 -1.82 3.59
N LYS A 676 23.35 -0.98 3.24
CA LYS A 676 23.62 0.31 2.62
C LYS A 676 24.17 1.27 3.69
N VAL A 677 25.40 1.76 3.51
CA VAL A 677 26.02 2.74 4.43
C VAL A 677 25.89 4.13 3.82
N ILE A 678 25.04 4.97 4.40
CA ILE A 678 24.87 6.35 3.96
C ILE A 678 25.80 7.23 4.78
N VAL A 679 26.78 7.86 4.13
CA VAL A 679 27.66 8.83 4.79
C VAL A 679 27.12 10.22 4.55
N LYS A 680 26.64 10.86 5.62
CA LYS A 680 26.09 12.21 5.58
C LYS A 680 27.22 13.22 5.54
N ALA A 681 27.26 14.06 4.50
CA ALA A 681 28.21 15.17 4.47
C ALA A 681 27.94 16.11 5.66
N PRO A 682 28.97 16.82 6.17
CA PRO A 682 28.74 17.86 7.16
C PRO A 682 27.73 18.85 6.59
N ALA A 683 26.64 19.10 7.31
CA ALA A 683 25.74 20.17 6.93
C ALA A 683 26.55 21.46 6.87
N SER A 684 26.65 22.09 5.70
CA SER A 684 27.09 23.48 5.64
C SER A 684 26.07 24.27 6.45
N ASP A 685 26.50 25.02 7.47
CA ASP A 685 25.63 25.94 8.20
C ASP A 685 24.90 26.81 7.17
N ASN A 686 23.61 26.55 6.96
CA ASN A 686 22.80 27.34 6.05
C ASN A 686 22.46 28.67 6.73
N LYS A 687 23.01 29.77 6.22
CA LYS A 687 22.79 31.09 6.81
C LYS A 687 21.50 31.68 6.27
N ALA A 688 20.76 32.37 7.13
CA ALA A 688 19.53 33.02 6.71
C ALA A 688 19.78 34.02 5.56
N PRO A 689 18.84 34.15 4.60
CA PRO A 689 18.99 35.06 3.48
C PRO A 689 19.11 36.51 3.97
N VAL A 690 20.00 37.27 3.33
CA VAL A 690 20.17 38.70 3.61
C VAL A 690 19.13 39.46 2.80
N VAL A 691 18.11 39.97 3.48
CA VAL A 691 17.01 40.73 2.87
C VAL A 691 17.18 42.22 3.15
N GLY A 692 17.28 43.01 2.07
CA GLY A 692 17.33 44.46 2.09
C GLY A 692 16.03 45.11 2.56
N THR A 693 16.04 46.42 2.75
CA THR A 693 14.83 47.18 3.11
C THR A 693 13.90 47.32 1.90
N VAL A 694 12.59 47.29 2.13
CA VAL A 694 11.59 47.66 1.13
C VAL A 694 11.25 49.14 1.33
N ALA A 695 11.17 49.90 0.24
CA ALA A 695 10.80 51.30 0.30
C ALA A 695 9.30 51.46 0.59
N ASP A 696 8.96 52.43 1.43
CA ASP A 696 7.58 52.86 1.62
C ASP A 696 7.03 53.44 0.31
N VAL A 697 5.76 53.19 0.02
CA VAL A 697 5.12 53.65 -1.22
C VAL A 697 3.84 54.44 -0.93
N THR A 698 3.60 55.45 -1.76
CA THR A 698 2.32 56.17 -1.81
C THR A 698 1.71 55.95 -3.19
N VAL A 699 0.44 55.56 -3.24
CA VAL A 699 -0.29 55.26 -4.48
C VAL A 699 -1.72 55.77 -4.35
N ASP A 700 -2.30 56.26 -5.42
CA ASP A 700 -3.72 56.65 -5.41
C ASP A 700 -4.61 55.41 -5.49
N GLU A 701 -5.82 55.46 -4.94
CA GLU A 701 -6.76 54.34 -5.07
C GLU A 701 -6.99 53.94 -6.54
N LYS A 702 -7.20 52.63 -6.77
CA LYS A 702 -7.34 52.01 -8.11
C LYS A 702 -6.11 52.11 -9.00
N ALA A 703 -5.06 52.85 -8.61
CA ALA A 703 -3.77 52.84 -9.30
C ALA A 703 -2.92 51.65 -8.87
N SER A 704 -1.87 51.37 -9.65
CA SER A 704 -0.91 50.31 -9.36
C SER A 704 0.51 50.86 -9.29
N THR A 705 1.33 50.27 -8.42
CA THR A 705 2.74 50.58 -8.28
C THR A 705 3.57 49.30 -8.15
N SER A 706 4.87 49.39 -8.41
CA SER A 706 5.78 48.24 -8.27
C SER A 706 6.42 48.24 -6.89
N LEU A 707 6.40 47.08 -6.24
CA LEU A 707 7.16 46.81 -5.03
C LEU A 707 8.36 45.95 -5.41
N SER A 708 9.53 46.23 -4.82
CA SER A 708 10.72 45.41 -5.02
C SER A 708 11.55 45.31 -3.75
N VAL A 709 12.27 44.20 -3.61
CA VAL A 709 13.21 43.93 -2.53
C VAL A 709 14.47 43.30 -3.11
N THR A 710 15.63 43.69 -2.60
CA THR A 710 16.88 42.97 -2.88
C THR A 710 17.09 41.91 -1.81
N ALA A 711 17.37 40.68 -2.23
CA ALA A 711 17.75 39.62 -1.32
C ALA A 711 18.83 38.76 -1.96
N ASN A 712 19.77 38.29 -1.15
CA ASN A 712 20.77 37.33 -1.56
C ASN A 712 20.99 36.31 -0.45
N ASP A 713 21.26 35.07 -0.86
CA ASP A 713 21.61 34.00 0.04
C ASP A 713 23.15 33.89 0.12
N PRO A 714 23.78 33.83 1.31
CA PRO A 714 25.23 33.70 1.42
C PRO A 714 25.78 32.43 0.75
N GLU A 715 24.96 31.39 0.62
CA GLU A 715 25.27 30.11 -0.02
C GLU A 715 24.72 30.03 -1.47
N ASN A 716 24.17 31.13 -2.00
CA ASN A 716 23.53 31.23 -3.32
C ASN A 716 22.38 30.23 -3.53
N GLN A 717 21.65 29.87 -2.47
CA GLN A 717 20.42 29.08 -2.62
C GLN A 717 19.32 29.85 -3.34
N ALA A 718 18.41 29.10 -3.97
CA ALA A 718 17.28 29.68 -4.67
C ALA A 718 16.27 30.27 -3.67
N LEU A 719 15.93 31.55 -3.84
CA LEU A 719 15.04 32.27 -2.93
C LEU A 719 13.59 32.27 -3.41
N THR A 720 12.68 32.09 -2.45
CA THR A 720 11.23 32.23 -2.63
C THR A 720 10.74 33.47 -1.89
N TYR A 721 9.72 34.13 -2.45
CA TYR A 721 9.22 35.43 -1.98
C TYR A 721 7.71 35.38 -1.79
N THR A 722 7.23 35.84 -0.64
CA THR A 722 5.80 35.98 -0.36
C THR A 722 5.52 37.41 0.06
N TRP A 723 4.65 38.09 -0.68
CA TRP A 723 4.26 39.48 -0.45
C TRP A 723 2.82 39.55 0.08
N SER A 724 2.58 40.44 1.03
CA SER A 724 1.25 40.71 1.55
C SER A 724 1.09 42.19 1.87
N VAL A 725 0.03 42.80 1.35
CA VAL A 725 -0.40 44.16 1.71
C VAL A 725 -1.88 44.07 2.08
N PRO A 726 -2.24 44.14 3.38
CA PRO A 726 -3.62 43.97 3.82
C PRO A 726 -4.57 44.94 3.12
N GLY A 727 -5.74 44.44 2.69
CA GLY A 727 -6.78 45.26 2.05
C GLY A 727 -6.52 45.63 0.58
N HIS A 728 -5.38 45.24 0.00
CA HIS A 728 -5.01 45.54 -1.39
C HIS A 728 -4.54 44.28 -2.15
N THR A 729 -4.45 44.38 -3.47
CA THR A 729 -4.15 43.21 -4.32
C THR A 729 -2.68 43.24 -4.76
N VAL A 730 -1.95 42.15 -4.53
CA VAL A 730 -0.57 41.98 -5.02
C VAL A 730 -0.54 40.90 -6.09
N THR A 731 0.01 41.20 -7.24
CA THR A 731 0.13 40.28 -8.39
C THR A 731 1.57 40.14 -8.83
N GLY A 732 1.93 38.93 -9.30
CA GLY A 732 3.30 38.56 -9.65
C GLY A 732 3.98 37.69 -8.58
N SER A 733 5.27 37.38 -8.79
CA SER A 733 6.08 36.57 -7.89
C SER A 733 7.56 36.96 -7.97
N GLY A 734 8.34 36.59 -6.96
CA GLY A 734 9.78 36.88 -6.92
C GLY A 734 10.12 38.19 -6.21
N SER A 735 11.30 38.73 -6.52
CA SER A 735 11.86 39.93 -5.86
C SER A 735 11.15 41.23 -6.22
N SER A 736 10.24 41.22 -7.19
CA SER A 736 9.40 42.36 -7.57
C SER A 736 7.97 41.90 -7.85
N VAL A 737 6.99 42.67 -7.38
CA VAL A 737 5.56 42.43 -7.59
C VAL A 737 4.84 43.73 -7.91
N THR A 738 3.63 43.64 -8.44
CA THR A 738 2.75 44.79 -8.68
C THR A 738 1.68 44.85 -7.59
N LEU A 739 1.64 45.95 -6.85
CA LEU A 739 0.58 46.29 -5.91
C LEU A 739 -0.48 47.12 -6.64
N THR A 740 -1.74 46.68 -6.59
CA THR A 740 -2.91 47.46 -7.01
C THR A 740 -3.68 47.89 -5.77
N ALA A 741 -3.77 49.21 -5.55
CA ALA A 741 -4.52 49.78 -4.45
C ALA A 741 -6.02 49.64 -4.69
N ASN A 742 -6.73 49.12 -3.71
CA ASN A 742 -8.19 49.06 -3.77
C ASN A 742 -8.80 50.44 -3.46
N GLU A 743 -10.10 50.61 -3.69
CA GLU A 743 -10.85 51.81 -3.34
C GLU A 743 -10.89 52.00 -1.81
N VAL A 744 -10.60 53.21 -1.34
CA VAL A 744 -10.53 53.54 0.10
C VAL A 744 -11.42 54.73 0.42
N THR A 745 -12.18 54.66 1.51
CA THR A 745 -13.13 55.73 1.87
C THR A 745 -12.45 56.98 2.45
N ALA A 746 -11.18 56.87 2.84
CA ALA A 746 -10.31 57.95 3.27
C ALA A 746 -8.85 57.53 3.03
N THR A 747 -7.94 58.49 2.88
CA THR A 747 -6.50 58.19 2.77
C THR A 747 -6.05 57.37 3.97
N GLU A 748 -5.49 56.19 3.73
CA GLU A 748 -5.04 55.26 4.78
C GLU A 748 -3.59 54.83 4.57
N THR A 749 -2.93 54.40 5.65
CA THR A 749 -1.60 53.79 5.60
C THR A 749 -1.68 52.40 6.21
N VAL A 750 -1.32 51.38 5.44
CA VAL A 750 -1.26 49.97 5.87
C VAL A 750 0.17 49.45 5.87
N GLN A 751 0.48 48.50 6.75
CA GLN A 751 1.80 47.88 6.81
C GLN A 751 1.85 46.65 5.88
N GLY A 752 2.64 46.76 4.82
CA GLY A 752 2.97 45.65 3.93
C GLY A 752 4.10 44.78 4.50
N THR A 753 4.14 43.52 4.09
CA THR A 753 5.20 42.56 4.45
C THR A 753 5.73 41.82 3.22
N VAL A 754 7.04 41.57 3.21
CA VAL A 754 7.68 40.58 2.33
C VAL A 754 8.43 39.58 3.18
N SER A 755 8.25 38.30 2.89
CA SER A 755 9.01 37.19 3.50
C SER A 755 9.84 36.51 2.42
N VAL A 756 11.14 36.37 2.66
CA VAL A 756 12.08 35.71 1.75
C VAL A 756 12.65 34.47 2.41
N SER A 757 12.58 33.33 1.72
CA SER A 757 13.06 32.03 2.24
C SER A 757 13.96 31.32 1.25
N ASP A 758 15.02 30.69 1.77
CA ASP A 758 15.93 29.76 1.09
C ASP A 758 15.43 28.29 1.15
N GLY A 759 14.25 28.04 1.72
CA GLY A 759 13.69 26.71 1.96
C GLY A 759 13.98 26.14 3.36
N VAL A 760 14.82 26.80 4.17
CA VAL A 760 15.17 26.39 5.54
C VAL A 760 14.96 27.55 6.52
N ASN A 761 15.54 28.71 6.23
CA ASN A 761 15.39 29.96 6.98
C ASN A 761 14.42 30.91 6.26
N THR A 762 13.81 31.82 7.01
CA THR A 762 12.95 32.88 6.44
C THR A 762 13.23 34.19 7.14
N VAL A 763 13.37 35.28 6.37
CA VAL A 763 13.54 36.64 6.87
C VAL A 763 12.43 37.52 6.31
N SER A 764 11.73 38.22 7.21
CA SER A 764 10.65 39.15 6.85
C SER A 764 11.06 40.61 7.01
N ARG A 765 10.49 41.47 6.16
CA ARG A 765 10.60 42.93 6.21
C ARG A 765 9.23 43.56 6.10
N THR A 766 9.05 44.66 6.81
CA THR A 766 7.84 45.47 6.81
C THR A 766 8.10 46.81 6.13
N PHE A 767 7.08 47.37 5.48
CA PHE A 767 7.11 48.70 4.86
C PHE A 767 5.71 49.32 4.91
N ASN A 768 5.59 50.63 4.77
CA ASN A 768 4.32 51.33 4.76
C ASN A 768 3.81 51.54 3.32
N VAL A 769 2.51 51.34 3.15
CA VAL A 769 1.78 51.64 1.92
C VAL A 769 0.72 52.69 2.25
N THR A 770 0.86 53.89 1.72
CA THR A 770 -0.14 54.95 1.84
C THR A 770 -1.02 54.98 0.59
N VAL A 771 -2.32 54.76 0.75
CA VAL A 771 -3.29 54.86 -0.34
C VAL A 771 -4.06 56.16 -0.24
N ASN A 772 -3.91 57.04 -1.23
CA ASN A 772 -4.66 58.30 -1.27
C ASN A 772 -6.09 58.06 -1.75
N ASN A 773 -7.06 58.53 -0.98
CA ASN A 773 -8.43 58.67 -1.46
C ASN A 773 -8.49 59.86 -2.43
N LEU A 774 -8.80 59.61 -3.70
CA LEU A 774 -9.08 60.66 -4.66
C LEU A 774 -10.56 61.03 -4.56
N ALA A 775 -10.86 62.27 -4.14
CA ALA A 775 -12.23 62.76 -4.00
C ALA A 775 -13.05 62.52 -5.28
N ASP A 776 -14.17 61.81 -5.14
CA ASP A 776 -15.02 61.30 -6.22
C ASP A 776 -15.83 62.43 -6.90
N THR A 777 -15.15 63.29 -7.67
CA THR A 777 -15.78 64.39 -8.42
C THR A 777 -16.23 63.90 -9.80
N GLY A 778 -17.38 63.25 -9.91
CA GLY A 778 -17.94 62.94 -11.23
C GLY A 778 -19.06 61.92 -11.35
N LYS A 779 -19.62 61.40 -10.25
CA LYS A 779 -20.63 60.34 -10.32
C LYS A 779 -21.83 60.74 -11.18
N THR A 780 -22.01 60.04 -12.30
CA THR A 780 -23.20 60.09 -13.15
C THR A 780 -23.76 58.68 -13.25
N THR A 781 -24.95 58.45 -12.71
CA THR A 781 -25.67 57.17 -12.80
C THR A 781 -26.88 57.25 -13.74
N TRP A 782 -27.13 58.42 -14.33
CA TRP A 782 -28.14 58.58 -15.37
C TRP A 782 -27.61 58.07 -16.72
N ASP A 783 -28.31 57.10 -17.30
CA ASP A 783 -28.16 56.60 -18.66
C ASP A 783 -29.37 57.00 -19.52
N ALA A 784 -29.10 57.60 -20.69
CA ALA A 784 -30.11 58.05 -21.65
C ALA A 784 -30.98 56.91 -22.24
N ASN A 785 -30.46 55.68 -22.26
CA ASN A 785 -31.17 54.52 -22.80
C ASN A 785 -32.02 53.79 -21.76
N THR A 786 -31.93 54.17 -20.49
CA THR A 786 -32.69 53.55 -19.39
C THR A 786 -34.01 54.28 -19.17
N VAL A 787 -35.06 53.52 -18.90
CA VAL A 787 -36.39 54.06 -18.53
C VAL A 787 -36.41 54.29 -17.02
N TYR A 788 -36.81 55.49 -16.60
CA TYR A 788 -37.04 55.84 -15.20
C TYR A 788 -38.51 56.17 -14.98
N VAL A 789 -39.06 55.79 -13.83
CA VAL A 789 -40.44 56.10 -13.43
C VAL A 789 -40.46 57.08 -12.26
N GLY A 790 -41.62 57.71 -12.03
CA GLY A 790 -41.77 58.74 -11.01
C GLY A 790 -41.35 58.22 -9.62
N GLY A 791 -40.30 58.81 -9.04
CA GLY A 791 -39.68 58.32 -7.81
C GLY A 791 -38.19 58.04 -7.92
N ASP A 792 -37.72 57.60 -9.09
CA ASP A 792 -36.36 57.10 -9.29
C ASP A 792 -35.31 58.19 -9.13
N LEU A 793 -34.16 57.84 -8.53
CA LEU A 793 -33.06 58.76 -8.26
C LEU A 793 -31.84 58.43 -9.12
N VAL A 794 -31.28 59.45 -9.76
CA VAL A 794 -30.05 59.35 -10.55
C VAL A 794 -29.09 60.46 -10.18
N TRP A 795 -27.79 60.22 -10.34
CA TRP A 795 -26.76 61.24 -10.30
C TRP A 795 -26.43 61.71 -11.72
N TYR A 796 -26.31 63.01 -11.92
CA TYR A 796 -25.88 63.61 -13.18
C TYR A 796 -25.07 64.87 -12.87
N GLU A 797 -23.83 64.95 -13.37
CA GLU A 797 -22.92 66.09 -13.16
C GLU A 797 -22.75 66.48 -11.67
N GLY A 798 -22.67 65.47 -10.79
CA GLY A 798 -22.46 65.68 -9.35
C GLY A 798 -23.69 66.13 -8.56
N LYS A 799 -24.88 66.12 -9.17
CA LYS A 799 -26.16 66.44 -8.52
C LYS A 799 -27.11 65.25 -8.60
N GLN A 800 -27.95 65.08 -7.57
CA GLN A 800 -28.96 64.04 -7.56
C GLN A 800 -30.31 64.59 -8.06
N TYR A 801 -30.90 63.88 -9.02
CA TYR A 801 -32.18 64.21 -9.61
C TYR A 801 -33.18 63.09 -9.36
N LYS A 802 -34.43 63.48 -9.10
CA LYS A 802 -35.57 62.57 -8.95
C LYS A 802 -36.48 62.68 -10.17
N ALA A 803 -36.81 61.55 -10.81
CA ALA A 803 -37.81 61.52 -11.87
C ALA A 803 -39.18 61.85 -11.28
N ARG A 804 -39.88 62.82 -11.87
CA ARG A 804 -41.23 63.21 -11.43
C ARG A 804 -42.31 62.28 -11.98
N TRP A 805 -42.07 61.72 -13.16
CA TRP A 805 -42.89 60.72 -13.85
C TRP A 805 -42.01 59.95 -14.85
N TRP A 806 -42.63 59.13 -15.70
CA TRP A 806 -41.93 58.30 -16.70
C TRP A 806 -41.05 59.13 -17.64
N THR A 807 -39.78 58.73 -17.83
CA THR A 807 -38.82 59.37 -18.74
C THR A 807 -37.80 58.37 -19.29
N ARG A 808 -37.31 58.61 -20.52
CA ARG A 808 -36.18 57.90 -21.15
C ARG A 808 -35.44 58.88 -22.06
N GLY A 809 -34.14 59.06 -21.84
CA GLY A 809 -33.28 59.90 -22.69
C GLY A 809 -33.30 61.40 -22.40
N GLU A 810 -34.21 61.89 -21.56
CA GLU A 810 -34.30 63.32 -21.22
C GLU A 810 -33.27 63.69 -20.15
N ASN A 811 -32.46 64.72 -20.40
CA ASN A 811 -31.33 65.10 -19.57
C ASN A 811 -31.77 65.66 -18.19
N PRO A 812 -31.21 65.16 -17.06
CA PRO A 812 -31.60 65.59 -15.72
C PRO A 812 -31.44 67.07 -15.39
N SER A 813 -30.44 67.77 -15.96
CA SER A 813 -30.17 69.18 -15.60
C SER A 813 -31.03 70.18 -16.36
N THR A 814 -31.69 69.77 -17.45
CA THR A 814 -32.40 70.68 -18.36
C THR A 814 -33.88 70.35 -18.55
N SER A 815 -34.30 69.11 -18.32
CA SER A 815 -35.70 68.71 -18.51
C SER A 815 -36.54 68.85 -17.24
N SER A 816 -37.77 69.34 -17.38
CA SER A 816 -38.72 69.53 -16.26
C SER A 816 -39.28 68.23 -15.68
N VAL A 817 -39.05 67.10 -16.36
CA VAL A 817 -39.37 65.74 -15.88
C VAL A 817 -38.50 65.33 -14.69
N TRP A 818 -37.36 65.99 -14.50
CA TRP A 818 -36.44 65.77 -13.38
C TRP A 818 -36.55 66.89 -12.34
N GLN A 819 -36.44 66.52 -11.08
CA GLN A 819 -36.38 67.44 -9.96
C GLN A 819 -35.05 67.29 -9.24
N GLU A 820 -34.22 68.34 -9.25
CA GLU A 820 -33.01 68.40 -8.43
C GLU A 820 -33.40 68.29 -6.95
N VAL A 821 -32.79 67.34 -6.25
CA VAL A 821 -33.01 67.15 -4.81
C VAL A 821 -32.03 68.05 -4.09
N ALA A 822 -32.53 69.11 -3.43
CA ALA A 822 -31.69 70.03 -2.67
C ALA A 822 -31.01 69.32 -1.50
N ALA A 823 -29.68 69.47 -1.39
CA ALA A 823 -28.88 68.87 -0.33
C ALA A 823 -29.14 69.56 1.03
N SER A 824 -29.42 68.78 2.09
CA SER A 824 -29.38 69.25 3.48
C SER A 824 -28.03 68.93 4.13
N ASN A 825 -27.46 69.93 4.81
CA ASN A 825 -26.06 70.01 5.26
C ASN A 825 -25.68 69.16 6.49
N ASP A 826 -25.94 67.86 6.48
CA ASP A 826 -25.23 66.90 7.36
C ASP A 826 -25.24 65.43 6.88
N GLY A 827 -25.72 65.13 5.67
CA GLY A 827 -25.30 63.92 4.96
C GLY A 827 -25.72 62.57 5.55
N ARG A 828 -26.68 62.51 6.48
CA ARG A 828 -27.37 61.27 6.88
C ARG A 828 -28.83 61.56 7.24
N ILE A 829 -29.77 60.89 6.59
CA ILE A 829 -31.10 60.64 7.17
C ILE A 829 -31.10 59.16 7.54
N ASP A 830 -30.90 58.86 8.83
CA ASP A 830 -31.26 57.55 9.37
C ASP A 830 -32.79 57.45 9.31
N SER A 831 -33.32 56.32 8.86
CA SER A 831 -34.76 56.11 8.61
C SER A 831 -35.66 56.23 9.86
N ASN A 832 -35.08 56.56 11.01
CA ASN A 832 -35.71 56.66 12.31
C ASN A 832 -35.87 58.09 12.84
N ASP A 833 -35.46 59.14 12.12
CA ASP A 833 -35.69 60.51 12.59
C ASP A 833 -37.16 60.95 12.50
N TRP A 834 -37.63 61.70 13.50
CA TRP A 834 -39.01 62.20 13.53
C TRP A 834 -39.21 63.33 12.51
N THR A 835 -40.26 63.22 11.71
CA THR A 835 -40.75 64.28 10.83
C THR A 835 -42.25 64.54 11.06
N ALA A 836 -42.64 65.82 10.97
CA ALA A 836 -44.03 66.27 11.18
C ALA A 836 -45.02 65.73 10.14
N SER A 837 -44.57 65.40 8.93
CA SER A 837 -45.44 64.94 7.85
C SER A 837 -45.71 63.44 7.87
N LYS A 838 -45.01 62.65 8.70
CA LYS A 838 -45.16 61.20 8.78
C LYS A 838 -46.08 60.80 9.93
N ALA A 839 -46.95 59.83 9.69
CA ALA A 839 -47.81 59.26 10.72
C ALA A 839 -47.11 58.10 11.43
N TYR A 840 -47.25 58.04 12.75
CA TYR A 840 -46.67 57.03 13.63
C TYR A 840 -47.79 56.34 14.39
N THR A 841 -47.73 55.02 14.54
CA THR A 841 -48.69 54.24 15.33
C THR A 841 -48.17 54.03 16.76
N GLY A 842 -49.04 53.69 17.71
CA GLY A 842 -48.61 53.34 19.08
C GLY A 842 -47.53 52.25 19.07
N GLY A 843 -46.39 52.52 19.71
CA GLY A 843 -45.20 51.66 19.77
C GLY A 843 -44.05 52.09 18.85
N SER A 844 -44.29 52.96 17.86
CA SER A 844 -43.25 53.43 16.92
C SER A 844 -42.19 54.28 17.62
N THR A 845 -40.91 53.99 17.36
CA THR A 845 -39.76 54.73 17.91
C THR A 845 -39.14 55.67 16.88
N VAL A 846 -38.79 56.88 17.31
CA VAL A 846 -38.13 57.90 16.49
C VAL A 846 -37.01 58.58 17.27
N THR A 847 -36.03 59.13 16.55
CA THR A 847 -35.02 60.02 17.11
C THR A 847 -35.42 61.47 16.85
N PHE A 848 -35.39 62.32 17.87
CA PHE A 848 -35.63 63.76 17.74
C PHE A 848 -34.67 64.52 18.64
N ASN A 849 -33.93 65.48 18.09
CA ASN A 849 -32.83 66.18 18.77
C ASN A 849 -31.82 65.23 19.46
N GLY A 850 -31.52 64.10 18.82
CA GLY A 850 -30.54 63.11 19.32
C GLY A 850 -31.05 62.17 20.42
N GLU A 851 -32.31 62.28 20.84
CA GLU A 851 -32.92 61.41 21.86
C GLU A 851 -34.03 60.53 21.27
N GLN A 852 -34.24 59.33 21.83
CA GLN A 852 -35.27 58.41 21.33
C GLN A 852 -36.61 58.57 22.05
N PHE A 853 -37.69 58.53 21.26
CA PHE A 853 -39.06 58.63 21.73
C PHE A 853 -39.92 57.53 21.12
N GLN A 854 -40.85 57.01 21.90
CA GLN A 854 -41.85 56.04 21.47
C GLN A 854 -43.25 56.65 21.50
N ALA A 855 -43.99 56.53 20.40
CA ALA A 855 -45.39 56.94 20.34
C ALA A 855 -46.23 56.05 21.24
N ARG A 856 -47.07 56.61 22.10
CA ARG A 856 -47.98 55.86 22.98
C ARG A 856 -49.23 55.38 22.21
N TRP A 857 -49.66 56.14 21.21
CA TRP A 857 -50.74 55.84 20.27
C TRP A 857 -50.48 56.59 18.95
N TRP A 858 -51.42 56.53 18.00
CA TRP A 858 -51.23 57.13 16.68
C TRP A 858 -51.06 58.65 16.74
N THR A 859 -50.08 59.20 16.00
CA THR A 859 -49.86 60.65 15.88
C THR A 859 -49.20 61.02 14.55
N GLN A 860 -49.46 62.23 14.06
CA GLN A 860 -48.84 62.85 12.89
C GLN A 860 -48.76 64.36 13.11
N GLY A 861 -47.59 64.96 12.94
CA GLY A 861 -47.37 66.40 13.13
C GLY A 861 -47.14 66.86 14.57
N GLU A 862 -47.43 66.04 15.58
CA GLU A 862 -47.16 66.39 16.97
C GLU A 862 -45.71 66.06 17.35
N GLU A 863 -44.96 67.08 17.77
CA GLU A 863 -43.51 66.98 18.02
C GLU A 863 -43.17 66.28 19.36
N PRO A 864 -42.16 65.39 19.39
CA PRO A 864 -41.61 64.85 20.64
C PRO A 864 -41.11 65.97 21.57
N LEU A 865 -41.18 65.78 22.90
CA LEU A 865 -40.92 66.76 23.98
C LEU A 865 -42.01 67.81 24.24
N GLN A 866 -42.84 68.17 23.24
CA GLN A 866 -43.91 69.15 23.42
C GLN A 866 -45.29 68.52 23.65
N ASN A 867 -45.46 67.26 23.26
CA ASN A 867 -46.76 66.60 23.28
C ASN A 867 -46.73 65.24 23.97
N SER A 868 -47.72 64.98 24.83
CA SER A 868 -47.75 63.83 25.75
C SER A 868 -47.95 62.47 25.05
N VAL A 869 -48.22 62.48 23.75
CA VAL A 869 -48.30 61.29 22.90
C VAL A 869 -46.94 60.57 22.78
N TRP A 870 -45.83 61.28 22.97
CA TRP A 870 -44.49 60.72 22.93
C TRP A 870 -43.98 60.38 24.34
N ARG A 871 -43.48 59.16 24.51
CA ARG A 871 -42.74 58.71 25.69
C ARG A 871 -41.25 58.74 25.36
N LYS A 872 -40.46 59.53 26.10
CA LYS A 872 -39.00 59.44 26.03
C LYS A 872 -38.53 58.07 26.53
N LEU A 873 -37.65 57.41 25.76
CA LEU A 873 -37.09 56.10 26.08
C LEU A 873 -35.79 56.20 26.89
#